data_AF-A0A1Y4M8C5-F1
#
_entry.id   AF-A0A1Y4M8C5-F1
#
_cell.length_a   1.000
_cell.length_b   1.000
_cell.length_c   1.000
_cell.angle_alpha   90.00
_cell.angle_beta   90.00
_cell.angle_gamma   90.00
#
_symmetry.space_group_name_H-M   'P 1'
#
loop_
_entity.id
_entity.type
_entity.pdbx_description
1 polymer ?
#
loop_
_entity_poly.entity_id
_entity_poly.type
_entity_poly.pdbx_seq_one_letter_code
_entity_poly.pdbx_strand_id
1 'polypeptide(L)'
;MPRLIFKCPYIKGSAQNAARRENYIRYISTREGVEPVRPENADNPATSKQKALLSNLLRDFPDSRGMFEYEDYRAAPTRGHASELICRIVEEHLHQMSGGEKYLDYIANRPRAEKLGAHGLFTAGADPPALSQVAEEVFRHAGNLWLPILSLRREDAVRLGYDNAESWRRLLTSFAPEMAKAMKIPFQDFRWYAAFHNESYHPHVHMVCYSAKPSEGFLTKAGIAQIRAQLAGEIFRQELVSAYREQTQHREELGTAARDALEELIGRMQTGAVENDQVGQLLEQLSEKLSHTTGKKQYGYLKAPLKKLVDGLVDELAQIPQVEKAYALWYELREEVLRTHRDNLPERLPLSQQKEFKQIKNMVIREAVRLGELSAVFQSAEISDEPEDDPVPKGEQRLWRQAARYREAKKILYDGETPPEEKQAALTELEQLYDGGFSVAAHLLGKAYLDGVGVEADKEAAERWFYKSAAAGNGYSEYALGKLLEQQDRFTEAAGWHRKAAEQNNQYAQYRLAKLLLDGEEVPKDAEKAVRLLTAAAGQDNQYAQYTLGKLYLLGKEIPKDREAAVYWLTRSAEQGNEYAKYFLEHLDDWRKAAISQGVGRLLHHLGTLFRPSPPGPANTPQITDRKLLRKLREKQAAIGLKLSDHGNSEIRMESL
;
A
#
# COMPACT_ATOMS: atom_id res chain seq x y z
N MET A 1 -14.59 -19.16 20.57
CA MET A 1 -13.30 -18.54 20.20
C MET A 1 -12.26 -18.92 21.24
N PRO A 2 -11.09 -19.43 20.82
CA PRO A 2 -10.00 -19.78 21.71
C PRO A 2 -9.57 -18.56 22.53
N ARG A 3 -9.48 -18.69 23.86
CA ARG A 3 -9.15 -17.58 24.76
C ARG A 3 -8.23 -18.05 25.88
N LEU A 4 -7.00 -17.54 25.87
CA LEU A 4 -6.05 -17.66 26.97
C LEU A 4 -6.12 -16.41 27.86
N ILE A 5 -6.34 -16.60 29.17
CA ILE A 5 -6.15 -15.54 30.14
C ILE A 5 -4.69 -15.56 30.57
N PHE A 6 -3.98 -14.45 30.32
CA PHE A 6 -2.61 -14.24 30.77
C PHE A 6 -2.54 -12.96 31.62
N LYS A 7 -2.14 -13.10 32.88
CA LYS A 7 -1.83 -11.96 33.77
C LYS A 7 -0.42 -12.10 34.29
N CYS A 8 0.30 -11.00 34.46
CA CYS A 8 1.67 -11.02 35.00
C CYS A 8 1.88 -9.90 36.03
N PRO A 9 1.31 -10.03 37.24
CA PRO A 9 1.69 -9.20 38.38
C PRO A 9 3.16 -9.41 38.77
N TYR A 10 3.70 -8.52 39.59
CA TYR A 10 5.06 -8.67 40.12
C TYR A 10 5.15 -8.24 41.59
N ILE A 11 6.10 -8.83 42.31
CA ILE A 11 6.50 -8.43 43.67
C ILE A 11 7.85 -7.73 43.57
N LYS A 12 7.95 -6.51 44.12
CA LYS A 12 9.20 -5.75 44.15
C LYS A 12 10.24 -6.43 45.05
N GLY A 13 11.47 -6.45 44.56
CA GLY A 13 12.64 -6.89 45.31
C GLY A 13 12.95 -5.94 46.47
N SER A 14 12.52 -6.29 47.68
CA SER A 14 12.86 -5.60 48.91
C SER A 14 12.81 -6.54 50.11
N ALA A 15 13.54 -6.20 51.17
CA ALA A 15 13.54 -6.96 52.44
C ALA A 15 12.13 -7.04 53.07
N GLN A 16 11.35 -5.95 52.95
CA GLN A 16 9.96 -5.89 53.43
C GLN A 16 9.03 -6.91 52.73
N ASN A 17 9.36 -7.32 51.50
CA ASN A 17 8.56 -8.26 50.73
C ASN A 17 9.07 -9.71 50.77
N ALA A 18 10.15 -10.01 51.52
CA ALA A 18 10.79 -11.34 51.52
C ALA A 18 9.85 -12.46 51.98
N ALA A 19 9.20 -12.28 53.14
CA ALA A 19 8.22 -13.23 53.66
C ALA A 19 7.01 -13.39 52.71
N ARG A 20 6.59 -12.32 52.04
CA ARG A 20 5.48 -12.36 51.06
C ARG A 20 5.82 -13.21 49.83
N ARG A 21 7.08 -13.16 49.36
CA ARG A 21 7.55 -13.98 48.22
C ARG A 21 7.61 -15.46 48.59
N GLU A 22 8.16 -15.78 49.75
CA GLU A 22 8.23 -17.15 50.27
C GLU A 22 6.84 -17.76 50.47
N ASN A 23 5.95 -17.02 51.14
CA ASN A 23 4.57 -17.45 51.39
C ASN A 23 3.80 -17.69 50.09
N TYR A 24 4.05 -16.89 49.04
CA TYR A 24 3.41 -17.09 47.74
C TYR A 24 3.82 -18.42 47.11
N ILE A 25 5.11 -18.80 47.15
CA ILE A 25 5.59 -20.07 46.61
C ILE A 25 5.00 -21.26 47.37
N ARG A 26 5.00 -21.20 48.71
CA ARG A 26 4.37 -22.25 49.52
C ARG A 26 2.88 -22.37 49.19
N TYR A 27 2.18 -21.24 49.12
CA TYR A 27 0.74 -21.19 48.82
C TYR A 27 0.37 -21.80 47.46
N ILE A 28 1.04 -21.43 46.37
CA ILE A 28 0.72 -21.98 45.04
C ILE A 28 1.08 -23.47 44.93
N SER A 29 2.00 -23.96 45.75
CA SER A 29 2.54 -25.32 45.63
C SER A 29 1.77 -26.34 46.46
N THR A 30 1.07 -25.93 47.53
CA THR A 30 0.46 -26.86 48.51
C THR A 30 -1.04 -26.66 48.70
N ARG A 31 -1.70 -25.86 47.86
CA ARG A 31 -3.15 -25.61 47.95
C ARG A 31 -3.96 -26.80 47.44
N GLU A 32 -5.19 -26.94 47.96
CA GLU A 32 -6.20 -27.86 47.42
C GLU A 32 -6.40 -27.65 45.90
N GLY A 33 -6.41 -28.74 45.13
CA GLY A 33 -6.48 -28.73 43.67
C GLY A 33 -5.14 -28.65 42.94
N VAL A 34 -4.01 -28.58 43.65
CA VAL A 34 -2.67 -28.66 43.05
C VAL A 34 -2.33 -30.10 42.68
N GLU A 35 -1.89 -30.33 41.44
CA GLU A 35 -1.54 -31.65 40.92
C GLU A 35 -0.01 -31.87 40.95
N PRO A 36 0.50 -32.93 41.60
CA PRO A 36 1.93 -33.21 41.65
C PRO A 36 2.46 -33.81 40.34
N VAL A 37 3.68 -33.42 39.95
CA VAL A 37 4.35 -34.01 38.79
C VAL A 37 5.04 -35.33 39.19
N ARG A 38 4.70 -36.43 38.50
CA ARG A 38 5.33 -37.74 38.71
C ARG A 38 6.78 -37.75 38.19
N PRO A 39 7.77 -38.27 38.95
CA PRO A 39 9.15 -38.38 38.46
C PRO A 39 9.31 -39.45 37.37
N GLU A 40 10.18 -39.21 36.38
CA GLU A 40 10.40 -40.12 35.23
C GLU A 40 10.87 -41.53 35.61
N ASN A 41 11.58 -41.66 36.74
CA ASN A 41 12.10 -42.95 37.23
C ASN A 41 11.14 -43.69 38.17
N ALA A 42 9.88 -43.24 38.30
CA ALA A 42 8.91 -43.84 39.21
C ALA A 42 8.65 -45.32 38.89
N ASP A 43 8.65 -45.69 37.61
CA ASP A 43 8.36 -47.05 37.14
C ASP A 43 9.58 -48.00 37.18
N ASN A 44 10.78 -47.47 37.48
CA ASN A 44 11.97 -48.31 37.64
C ASN A 44 11.82 -49.26 38.84
N PRO A 45 12.52 -50.42 38.87
CA PRO A 45 12.49 -51.31 40.02
C PRO A 45 12.91 -50.63 41.33
N ALA A 46 12.20 -50.93 42.41
CA ALA A 46 12.51 -50.44 43.75
C ALA A 46 13.96 -50.76 44.14
N THR A 47 14.64 -49.77 44.72
CA THR A 47 16.05 -49.88 45.08
C THR A 47 16.26 -50.87 46.23
N SER A 48 17.47 -51.46 46.34
CA SER A 48 17.82 -52.37 47.44
C SER A 48 17.61 -51.74 48.83
N LYS A 49 17.83 -50.42 48.95
CA LYS A 49 17.58 -49.66 50.18
C LYS A 49 16.09 -49.56 50.50
N GLN A 50 15.24 -49.27 49.50
CA GLN A 50 13.78 -49.24 49.68
C GLN A 50 13.22 -50.61 50.07
N LYS A 51 13.70 -51.69 49.44
CA LYS A 51 13.31 -53.06 49.76
C LYS A 51 13.71 -53.46 51.19
N ALA A 52 14.94 -53.14 51.59
CA ALA A 52 15.42 -53.42 52.96
C ALA A 52 14.62 -52.63 54.01
N LEU A 53 14.30 -51.37 53.74
CA LEU A 53 13.51 -50.55 54.65
C LEU A 53 12.06 -51.03 54.74
N LEU A 54 11.42 -51.35 53.62
CA LEU A 54 10.07 -51.93 53.62
C LEU A 54 10.04 -53.26 54.37
N SER A 55 11.07 -54.10 54.23
CA SER A 55 11.18 -55.34 54.99
C SER A 55 11.23 -55.11 56.50
N ASN A 56 11.91 -54.04 56.95
CA ASN A 56 11.95 -53.68 58.37
C ASN A 56 10.60 -53.10 58.81
N LEU A 57 10.06 -52.14 58.06
CA LEU A 57 8.78 -51.49 58.39
C LEU A 57 7.61 -52.48 58.44
N LEU A 58 7.52 -53.42 57.51
CA LEU A 58 6.47 -54.45 57.50
C LEU A 58 6.69 -55.55 58.55
N ARG A 59 7.89 -55.67 59.12
CA ARG A 59 8.14 -56.55 60.26
C ARG A 59 7.68 -55.87 61.55
N ASP A 60 7.99 -54.59 61.69
CA ASP A 60 7.71 -53.81 62.88
C ASP A 60 6.22 -53.37 62.93
N PHE A 61 5.57 -53.20 61.76
CA PHE A 61 4.15 -52.87 61.59
C PHE A 61 3.47 -53.89 60.66
N PRO A 62 3.11 -55.09 61.16
CA PRO A 62 2.60 -56.15 60.30
C PRO A 62 1.22 -55.86 59.70
N ASP A 63 0.42 -55.02 60.36
CA ASP A 63 -0.94 -54.63 59.95
C ASP A 63 -0.94 -53.76 58.67
N SER A 64 0.18 -53.09 58.37
CA SER A 64 0.34 -52.32 57.13
C SER A 64 0.29 -53.15 55.84
N ARG A 65 0.28 -54.50 55.94
CA ARG A 65 0.04 -55.39 54.80
C ARG A 65 -1.40 -55.35 54.29
N GLY A 66 -2.33 -54.70 54.99
CA GLY A 66 -3.71 -54.49 54.55
C GLY A 66 -3.95 -53.21 53.73
N MET A 67 -2.92 -52.40 53.46
CA MET A 67 -3.04 -51.14 52.71
C MET A 67 -3.13 -51.38 51.19
N PHE A 68 -3.89 -50.54 50.47
CA PHE A 68 -3.93 -50.57 49.00
C PHE A 68 -2.54 -50.31 48.40
N GLU A 69 -1.74 -49.43 49.02
CA GLU A 69 -0.37 -49.14 48.62
C GLU A 69 0.56 -50.39 48.76
N TYR A 70 0.23 -51.34 49.65
CA TYR A 70 0.95 -52.60 49.76
C TYR A 70 0.58 -53.57 48.63
N GLU A 71 -0.69 -53.59 48.22
CA GLU A 71 -1.16 -54.35 47.07
C GLU A 71 -0.54 -53.83 45.77
N ASP A 72 -0.51 -52.50 45.58
CA ASP A 72 0.12 -51.84 44.42
C ASP A 72 1.62 -52.12 44.34
N TYR A 73 2.32 -52.04 45.48
CA TYR A 73 3.75 -52.38 45.55
C TYR A 73 4.02 -53.87 45.30
N ARG A 74 3.13 -54.76 45.75
CA ARG A 74 3.23 -56.20 45.47
C ARG A 74 2.98 -56.54 44.00
N ALA A 75 2.00 -55.87 43.39
CA ALA A 75 1.67 -56.04 41.98
C ALA A 75 2.79 -55.53 41.08
N ALA A 76 3.39 -54.38 41.44
CA ALA A 76 4.51 -53.79 40.72
C ALA A 76 5.50 -53.12 41.70
N PRO A 77 6.65 -53.76 42.04
CA PRO A 77 7.60 -53.24 43.03
C PRO A 77 8.51 -52.16 42.43
N THR A 78 7.92 -51.05 42.01
CA THR A 78 8.59 -49.89 41.40
C THR A 78 9.07 -48.91 42.46
N ARG A 79 9.94 -47.97 42.10
CA ARG A 79 10.43 -46.91 42.99
C ARG A 79 9.29 -46.00 43.47
N GLY A 80 8.29 -45.78 42.62
CA GLY A 80 7.07 -45.03 42.90
C GLY A 80 6.24 -45.72 43.98
N HIS A 81 5.77 -46.95 43.71
CA HIS A 81 4.93 -47.69 44.67
C HIS A 81 5.67 -47.98 45.99
N ALA A 82 6.98 -48.27 45.94
CA ALA A 82 7.78 -48.45 47.14
C ALA A 82 7.84 -47.18 48.00
N SER A 83 7.92 -46.01 47.36
CA SER A 83 7.97 -44.73 48.09
C SER A 83 6.62 -44.38 48.69
N GLU A 84 5.52 -44.63 47.96
CA GLU A 84 4.16 -44.38 48.43
C GLU A 84 3.85 -45.21 49.68
N LEU A 85 4.16 -46.51 49.62
CA LEU A 85 3.99 -47.43 50.74
C LEU A 85 4.84 -47.05 51.96
N ILE A 86 6.13 -46.72 51.77
CA ILE A 86 7.00 -46.28 52.89
C ILE A 86 6.42 -45.04 53.57
N CYS A 87 5.98 -44.05 52.78
CA CYS A 87 5.39 -42.82 53.31
C CYS A 87 4.14 -43.14 54.14
N ARG A 88 3.23 -43.97 53.62
CA ARG A 88 1.99 -44.34 54.32
C ARG A 88 2.22 -45.08 55.63
N ILE A 89 3.11 -46.06 55.64
CA ILE A 89 3.43 -46.82 56.87
C ILE A 89 3.99 -45.90 57.95
N VAL A 90 4.88 -44.98 57.59
CA VAL A 90 5.47 -44.07 58.56
C VAL A 90 4.46 -43.00 59.03
N GLU A 91 3.57 -42.54 58.16
CA GLU A 91 2.51 -41.59 58.53
C GLU A 91 1.52 -42.20 59.54
N GLU A 92 1.09 -43.44 59.32
CA GLU A 92 0.09 -44.10 60.17
C GLU A 92 0.63 -44.52 61.54
N HIS A 93 1.91 -44.90 61.61
CA HIS A 93 2.55 -45.40 62.82
C HIS A 93 3.54 -44.43 63.47
N LEU A 94 3.52 -43.15 63.06
CA LEU A 94 4.46 -42.10 63.50
C LEU A 94 4.56 -41.98 65.04
N HIS A 95 3.44 -42.19 65.74
CA HIS A 95 3.34 -42.05 67.19
C HIS A 95 3.82 -43.28 67.98
N GLN A 96 4.03 -44.42 67.33
CA GLN A 96 4.35 -45.72 67.97
C GLN A 96 5.83 -46.10 67.85
N MET A 97 6.63 -45.36 67.07
CA MET A 97 8.04 -45.65 66.77
C MET A 97 8.98 -45.18 67.90
N SER A 98 9.39 -46.08 68.80
CA SER A 98 10.46 -45.80 69.78
C SER A 98 11.84 -45.96 69.13
N GLY A 99 12.63 -44.88 69.05
CA GLY A 99 13.87 -44.80 68.26
C GLY A 99 13.78 -43.90 67.01
N GLY A 100 12.78 -43.02 66.98
CA GLY A 100 12.41 -42.16 65.85
C GLY A 100 13.51 -41.29 65.25
N GLU A 101 14.62 -41.02 65.95
CA GLU A 101 15.73 -40.24 65.39
C GLU A 101 16.30 -40.87 64.10
N LYS A 102 16.58 -42.18 64.04
CA LYS A 102 17.11 -42.81 62.80
C LYS A 102 16.13 -42.80 61.63
N TYR A 103 14.82 -42.86 61.90
CA TYR A 103 13.78 -42.91 60.86
C TYR A 103 13.39 -41.50 60.39
N LEU A 104 13.34 -40.53 61.30
CA LEU A 104 13.21 -39.11 61.00
C LEU A 104 14.46 -38.58 60.27
N ASP A 105 15.68 -38.99 60.65
CA ASP A 105 16.92 -38.64 59.92
C ASP A 105 16.94 -39.25 58.51
N TYR A 106 16.39 -40.45 58.34
CA TYR A 106 16.27 -41.09 57.03
C TYR A 106 15.21 -40.39 56.15
N ILE A 107 14.11 -39.89 56.72
CA ILE A 107 13.09 -39.11 56.01
C ILE A 107 13.61 -37.71 55.69
N ALA A 108 14.31 -37.06 56.63
CA ALA A 108 14.84 -35.70 56.51
C ALA A 108 16.07 -35.60 55.59
N ASN A 109 16.93 -36.62 55.55
CA ASN A 109 18.14 -36.64 54.70
C ASN A 109 17.97 -37.43 53.40
N ARG A 110 16.73 -37.78 53.03
CA ARG A 110 16.45 -38.25 51.67
C ARG A 110 16.75 -37.10 50.70
N PRO A 111 17.34 -37.34 49.51
CA PRO A 111 17.45 -36.32 48.45
C PRO A 111 16.09 -35.76 47.97
N ARG A 112 14.98 -36.26 48.54
CA ARG A 112 13.58 -35.90 48.33
C ARG A 112 12.80 -36.06 49.65
N ALA A 113 13.23 -35.33 50.68
CA ALA A 113 12.62 -35.34 52.02
C ALA A 113 11.21 -34.73 52.07
N GLU A 114 10.76 -34.07 51.00
CA GLU A 114 9.36 -33.72 50.80
C GLU A 114 8.63 -34.86 50.10
N LYS A 115 7.43 -35.21 50.60
CA LYS A 115 6.67 -36.39 50.16
C LYS A 115 6.47 -36.33 48.64
N LEU A 116 6.63 -37.46 47.96
CA LEU A 116 6.12 -37.62 46.60
C LEU A 116 4.61 -37.32 46.65
N GLY A 117 4.17 -36.24 45.99
CA GLY A 117 2.77 -35.78 46.06
C GLY A 117 2.46 -34.66 47.08
N ALA A 118 3.41 -34.18 47.91
CA ALA A 118 3.14 -33.12 48.90
C ALA A 118 2.99 -31.71 48.30
N HIS A 119 3.50 -31.47 47.09
CA HIS A 119 3.38 -30.19 46.40
C HIS A 119 3.40 -30.37 44.87
N GLY A 120 2.79 -29.43 44.14
CA GLY A 120 2.75 -29.46 42.66
C GLY A 120 3.71 -28.51 41.95
N LEU A 121 4.73 -28.02 42.65
CA LEU A 121 5.79 -27.21 42.04
C LEU A 121 6.60 -28.03 41.01
N PHE A 122 6.84 -27.45 39.83
CA PHE A 122 7.67 -28.00 38.78
C PHE A 122 8.50 -26.92 38.07
N THR A 123 9.53 -27.35 37.35
CA THR A 123 10.39 -26.51 36.49
C THR A 123 10.87 -27.35 35.28
N ALA A 124 11.86 -26.88 34.53
CA ALA A 124 12.36 -27.55 33.33
C ALA A 124 13.02 -28.93 33.59
N GLY A 125 13.41 -29.21 34.83
CA GLY A 125 14.05 -30.48 35.21
C GLY A 125 13.09 -31.68 35.19
N ALA A 126 13.65 -32.88 35.07
CA ALA A 126 12.94 -34.16 35.11
C ALA A 126 12.38 -34.49 36.50
N ASP A 127 12.98 -33.93 37.55
CA ASP A 127 12.56 -34.13 38.94
C ASP A 127 11.91 -32.87 39.51
N PRO A 128 10.82 -32.99 40.30
CA PRO A 128 10.22 -31.87 41.02
C PRO A 128 11.26 -31.19 41.94
N PRO A 129 11.35 -29.84 41.94
CA PRO A 129 12.26 -29.12 42.82
C PRO A 129 11.82 -29.23 44.28
N ALA A 130 12.78 -29.23 45.21
CA ALA A 130 12.47 -29.19 46.64
C ALA A 130 11.86 -27.83 47.01
N LEU A 131 10.61 -27.82 47.49
CA LEU A 131 9.84 -26.62 47.82
C LEU A 131 10.56 -25.75 48.85
N SER A 132 11.10 -26.37 49.91
CA SER A 132 11.89 -25.68 50.95
C SER A 132 13.10 -24.92 50.37
N GLN A 133 13.83 -25.52 49.43
CA GLN A 133 14.98 -24.88 48.78
C GLN A 133 14.55 -23.70 47.90
N VAL A 134 13.50 -23.90 47.09
CA VAL A 134 12.99 -22.84 46.19
C VAL A 134 12.39 -21.69 47.00
N ALA A 135 11.66 -21.99 48.08
CA ALA A 135 11.09 -21.00 48.97
C ALA A 135 12.19 -20.13 49.62
N GLU A 136 13.27 -20.75 50.09
CA GLU A 136 14.43 -20.04 50.63
C GLU A 136 15.18 -19.22 49.58
N GLU A 137 15.37 -19.75 48.37
CA GLU A 137 16.00 -19.04 47.25
C GLU A 137 15.23 -17.75 46.94
N VAL A 138 13.91 -17.84 46.83
CA VAL A 138 13.01 -16.72 46.54
C VAL A 138 12.88 -15.74 47.70
N PHE A 139 12.93 -16.22 48.94
CA PHE A 139 13.00 -15.37 50.13
C PHE A 139 14.22 -14.46 50.07
N ARG A 140 15.40 -15.05 49.79
CA ARG A 140 16.70 -14.35 49.74
C ARG A 140 16.90 -13.50 48.48
N HIS A 141 16.12 -13.72 47.41
CA HIS A 141 16.28 -12.99 46.16
C HIS A 141 15.91 -11.50 46.30
N ALA A 142 16.84 -10.61 45.91
CA ALA A 142 16.70 -9.16 46.06
C ALA A 142 16.06 -8.44 44.85
N GLY A 143 15.82 -9.14 43.73
CA GLY A 143 15.24 -8.58 42.51
C GLY A 143 13.72 -8.74 42.43
N ASN A 144 13.14 -8.29 41.31
CA ASN A 144 11.71 -8.39 41.07
C ASN A 144 11.29 -9.83 40.73
N LEU A 145 10.21 -10.30 41.35
CA LEU A 145 9.58 -11.56 41.00
C LEU A 145 8.34 -11.31 40.16
N TRP A 146 8.32 -11.86 38.96
CA TRP A 146 7.17 -11.82 38.08
C TRP A 146 6.33 -13.06 38.30
N LEU A 147 5.02 -12.89 38.36
CA LEU A 147 4.08 -13.94 38.72
C LEU A 147 3.10 -14.20 37.58
N PRO A 148 3.53 -14.79 36.44
CA PRO A 148 2.62 -15.16 35.37
C PRO A 148 1.51 -16.09 35.87
N ILE A 149 0.28 -15.85 35.39
CA ILE A 149 -0.88 -16.68 35.63
C ILE A 149 -1.49 -16.98 34.26
N LEU A 150 -1.56 -18.27 33.92
CA LEU A 150 -2.15 -18.77 32.69
C LEU A 150 -3.43 -19.52 33.04
N SER A 151 -4.55 -19.21 32.40
CA SER A 151 -5.82 -19.90 32.67
C SER A 151 -6.58 -20.17 31.38
N LEU A 152 -7.15 -21.37 31.33
CA LEU A 152 -8.00 -21.86 30.24
C LEU A 152 -9.41 -22.16 30.76
N ARG A 153 -10.38 -22.21 29.85
CA ARG A 153 -11.68 -22.84 30.15
C ARG A 153 -11.47 -24.34 30.29
N ARG A 154 -12.20 -24.99 31.20
CA ARG A 154 -12.15 -26.44 31.40
C ARG A 154 -12.30 -27.22 30.09
N GLU A 155 -13.30 -26.86 29.28
CA GLU A 155 -13.56 -27.49 27.98
C GLU A 155 -12.36 -27.41 27.04
N ASP A 156 -11.70 -26.24 26.95
CA ASP A 156 -10.52 -26.03 26.12
C ASP A 156 -9.30 -26.78 26.67
N ALA A 157 -9.12 -26.79 27.99
CA ALA A 157 -8.03 -27.51 28.63
C ALA A 157 -8.12 -29.03 28.38
N VAL A 158 -9.30 -29.62 28.53
CA VAL A 158 -9.52 -31.05 28.24
C VAL A 158 -9.31 -31.33 26.74
N ARG A 159 -9.94 -30.53 25.88
CA ARG A 159 -9.89 -30.70 24.42
C ARG A 159 -8.48 -30.59 23.84
N LEU A 160 -7.66 -29.71 24.41
CA LEU A 160 -6.28 -29.44 23.95
C LEU A 160 -5.22 -30.23 24.75
N GLY A 161 -5.63 -31.02 25.75
CA GLY A 161 -4.74 -31.83 26.57
C GLY A 161 -3.93 -31.04 27.61
N TYR A 162 -4.38 -29.86 28.02
CA TYR A 162 -3.82 -29.01 29.09
C TYR A 162 -4.58 -29.12 30.42
N ASP A 163 -5.18 -30.28 30.70
CA ASP A 163 -5.93 -30.60 31.92
C ASP A 163 -5.09 -31.32 33.00
N ASN A 164 -3.78 -31.44 32.78
CA ASN A 164 -2.82 -32.12 33.65
C ASN A 164 -1.51 -31.32 33.77
N ALA A 165 -0.76 -31.53 34.85
CA ALA A 165 0.46 -30.76 35.15
C ALA A 165 1.60 -30.98 34.14
N GLU A 166 1.70 -32.19 33.58
CA GLU A 166 2.80 -32.59 32.68
C GLU A 166 2.74 -31.85 31.33
N SER A 167 1.55 -31.69 30.75
CA SER A 167 1.36 -30.89 29.54
C SER A 167 1.77 -29.42 29.73
N TRP A 168 1.44 -28.84 30.88
CA TRP A 168 1.87 -27.48 31.23
C TRP A 168 3.38 -27.39 31.44
N ARG A 169 4.00 -28.38 32.11
CA ARG A 169 5.46 -28.46 32.27
C ARG A 169 6.16 -28.46 30.91
N ARG A 170 5.72 -29.29 29.97
CA ARG A 170 6.30 -29.37 28.62
C ARG A 170 6.19 -28.05 27.87
N LEU A 171 5.00 -27.45 27.84
CA LEU A 171 4.77 -26.16 27.18
C LEU A 171 5.64 -25.05 27.78
N LEU A 172 5.65 -24.92 29.11
CA LEU A 172 6.40 -23.84 29.76
C LEU A 172 7.91 -24.05 29.65
N THR A 173 8.37 -25.30 29.61
CA THR A 173 9.77 -25.63 29.34
C THR A 173 10.19 -25.22 27.93
N SER A 174 9.39 -25.55 26.91
CA SER A 174 9.69 -25.12 25.53
C SER A 174 9.58 -23.60 25.36
N PHE A 175 8.67 -22.95 26.09
CA PHE A 175 8.41 -21.52 25.99
C PHE A 175 9.37 -20.65 26.81
N ALA A 176 10.12 -21.23 27.76
CA ALA A 176 11.01 -20.51 28.66
C ALA A 176 12.02 -19.56 27.96
N PRO A 177 12.63 -19.89 26.81
CA PRO A 177 13.53 -18.98 26.09
C PRO A 177 12.84 -17.70 25.59
N GLU A 178 11.63 -17.82 25.04
CA GLU A 178 10.85 -16.67 24.56
C GLU A 178 10.36 -15.82 25.74
N MET A 179 10.00 -16.45 26.86
CA MET A 179 9.65 -15.76 28.09
C MET A 179 10.84 -14.94 28.64
N ALA A 180 12.03 -15.55 28.73
CA ALA A 180 13.25 -14.87 29.16
C ALA A 180 13.58 -13.66 28.27
N LYS A 181 13.48 -13.82 26.95
CA LYS A 181 13.69 -12.76 25.96
C LYS A 181 12.69 -11.61 26.13
N ALA A 182 11.40 -11.89 26.27
CA ALA A 182 10.37 -10.87 26.48
C ALA A 182 10.56 -10.10 27.81
N MET A 183 11.11 -10.77 28.83
CA MET A 183 11.45 -10.20 30.12
C MET A 183 12.83 -9.54 30.14
N LYS A 184 13.58 -9.56 29.04
CA LYS A 184 14.96 -9.03 28.93
C LYS A 184 15.91 -9.66 29.96
N ILE A 185 15.78 -10.96 30.19
CA ILE A 185 16.65 -11.75 31.05
C ILE A 185 17.49 -12.66 30.12
N PRO A 186 18.83 -12.64 30.20
CA PRO A 186 19.66 -13.64 29.53
C PRO A 186 19.20 -15.05 29.93
N PHE A 187 18.98 -15.96 28.97
CA PHE A 187 18.36 -17.26 29.27
C PHE A 187 19.12 -18.07 30.34
N GLN A 188 20.45 -17.98 30.36
CA GLN A 188 21.31 -18.60 31.40
C GLN A 188 20.99 -18.12 32.83
N ASP A 189 20.53 -16.88 32.96
CA ASP A 189 20.20 -16.22 34.23
C ASP A 189 18.69 -16.34 34.54
N PHE A 190 17.88 -16.86 33.61
CA PHE A 190 16.44 -17.02 33.80
C PHE A 190 16.14 -18.18 34.75
N ARG A 191 15.31 -17.92 35.76
CA ARG A 191 14.79 -18.92 36.71
C ARG A 191 13.28 -18.88 36.69
N TRP A 192 12.67 -20.06 36.61
CA TRP A 192 11.22 -20.18 36.66
C TRP A 192 10.77 -21.44 37.40
N TYR A 193 9.65 -21.30 38.10
CA TYR A 193 8.93 -22.39 38.74
C TYR A 193 7.44 -22.22 38.48
N ALA A 194 6.69 -23.31 38.44
CA ALA A 194 5.26 -23.26 38.21
C ALA A 194 4.50 -24.34 38.98
N ALA A 195 3.23 -24.09 39.26
CA ALA A 195 2.31 -25.06 39.86
C ALA A 195 0.99 -25.04 39.10
N PHE A 196 0.49 -26.22 38.75
CA PHE A 196 -0.79 -26.40 38.06
C PHE A 196 -1.90 -26.66 39.07
N HIS A 197 -3.01 -25.94 38.90
CA HIS A 197 -4.22 -26.08 39.69
C HIS A 197 -5.34 -26.59 38.81
N ASN A 198 -5.82 -27.80 39.11
CA ASN A 198 -6.83 -28.51 38.34
C ASN A 198 -8.26 -28.15 38.81
N GLU A 199 -8.63 -26.87 38.78
CA GLU A 199 -9.94 -26.38 39.26
C GLU A 199 -11.08 -26.69 38.29
N SER A 200 -12.29 -27.00 38.81
CA SER A 200 -13.43 -27.51 38.03
C SER A 200 -13.80 -26.70 36.77
N TYR A 201 -13.71 -25.36 36.83
CA TYR A 201 -14.13 -24.48 35.73
C TYR A 201 -12.97 -23.83 34.95
N HIS A 202 -11.88 -23.51 35.64
CA HIS A 202 -10.77 -22.72 35.09
C HIS A 202 -9.42 -23.31 35.54
N PRO A 203 -8.99 -24.44 34.96
CA PRO A 203 -7.66 -24.95 35.20
C PRO A 203 -6.62 -23.89 34.84
N HIS A 204 -5.64 -23.71 35.72
CA HIS A 204 -4.70 -22.61 35.61
C HIS A 204 -3.33 -22.95 36.19
N VAL A 205 -2.32 -22.23 35.72
CA VAL A 205 -0.94 -22.36 36.19
C VAL A 205 -0.50 -21.05 36.80
N HIS A 206 0.02 -21.14 38.02
CA HIS A 206 0.78 -20.08 38.65
C HIS A 206 2.26 -20.27 38.36
N MET A 207 2.93 -19.22 37.91
CA MET A 207 4.38 -19.22 37.72
C MET A 207 5.05 -18.21 38.63
N VAL A 208 6.34 -18.44 38.88
CA VAL A 208 7.28 -17.50 39.47
C VAL A 208 8.49 -17.43 38.58
N CYS A 209 8.79 -16.24 38.05
CA CYS A 209 9.91 -16.00 37.13
C CYS A 209 10.78 -14.84 37.64
N TYR A 210 12.10 -15.01 37.64
CA TYR A 210 13.07 -13.99 38.04
C TYR A 210 14.43 -14.21 37.36
N SER A 211 15.32 -13.21 37.44
CA SER A 211 16.71 -13.36 37.03
C SER A 211 17.56 -13.78 38.23
N ALA A 212 18.52 -14.69 38.03
CA ALA A 212 19.55 -15.00 39.03
C ALA A 212 20.33 -13.75 39.46
N LYS A 213 20.43 -12.73 38.59
CA LYS A 213 21.01 -11.42 38.89
C LYS A 213 19.90 -10.40 39.21
N PRO A 214 19.82 -9.89 40.45
CA PRO A 214 18.74 -8.99 40.88
C PRO A 214 18.55 -7.71 40.05
N SER A 215 19.60 -7.24 39.36
CA SER A 215 19.58 -6.02 38.53
C SER A 215 19.01 -6.23 37.12
N GLU A 216 18.74 -7.48 36.73
CA GLU A 216 18.25 -7.83 35.40
C GLU A 216 16.76 -8.17 35.42
N GLY A 217 16.10 -7.99 34.27
CA GLY A 217 14.69 -8.34 34.10
C GLY A 217 13.76 -7.14 34.16
N PHE A 218 13.07 -6.89 33.06
CA PHE A 218 12.05 -5.86 32.93
C PHE A 218 10.99 -6.27 31.91
N LEU A 219 9.73 -6.29 32.35
CA LEU A 219 8.61 -6.66 31.49
C LEU A 219 7.69 -5.44 31.24
N THR A 220 7.52 -5.10 29.96
CA THR A 220 6.64 -4.00 29.50
C THR A 220 5.23 -4.51 29.19
N LYS A 221 4.26 -3.60 29.06
CA LYS A 221 2.92 -3.95 28.52
C LYS A 221 3.00 -4.61 27.14
N ALA A 222 3.93 -4.18 26.28
CA ALA A 222 4.18 -4.80 24.98
C ALA A 222 4.76 -6.22 25.11
N GLY A 223 5.69 -6.43 26.06
CA GLY A 223 6.22 -7.76 26.37
C GLY A 223 5.15 -8.73 26.92
N ILE A 224 4.25 -8.25 27.79
CA ILE A 224 3.10 -9.04 28.27
C ILE A 224 2.20 -9.45 27.10
N ALA A 225 1.91 -8.52 26.19
CA ALA A 225 1.10 -8.81 25.00
C ALA A 225 1.80 -9.81 24.05
N GLN A 226 3.12 -9.71 23.90
CA GLN A 226 3.91 -10.64 23.10
C GLN A 226 3.89 -12.05 23.69
N ILE A 227 4.12 -12.21 25.00
CA ILE A 227 4.06 -13.50 25.69
C ILE A 227 2.67 -14.13 25.52
N ARG A 228 1.60 -13.34 25.76
CA ARG A 228 0.22 -13.80 25.57
C ARG A 228 -0.04 -14.28 24.14
N ALA A 229 0.43 -13.53 23.14
CA ALA A 229 0.23 -13.87 21.74
C ALA A 229 0.95 -15.16 21.33
N GLN A 230 2.21 -15.33 21.73
CA GLN A 230 2.99 -16.51 21.38
C GLN A 230 2.44 -17.78 22.08
N LEU A 231 2.11 -17.70 23.39
CA LEU A 231 1.48 -18.81 24.12
C LEU A 231 0.12 -19.20 23.53
N ALA A 232 -0.72 -18.22 23.17
CA ALA A 232 -1.99 -18.52 22.50
C ALA A 232 -1.76 -19.18 21.13
N GLY A 233 -0.73 -18.75 20.38
CA GLY A 233 -0.32 -19.36 19.11
C GLY A 233 0.16 -20.81 19.25
N GLU A 234 0.82 -21.15 20.36
CA GLU A 234 1.26 -22.52 20.65
C GLU A 234 0.10 -23.41 21.12
N ILE A 235 -0.70 -22.93 22.08
CA ILE A 235 -1.82 -23.69 22.66
C ILE A 235 -2.91 -23.95 21.62
N PHE A 236 -3.30 -22.94 20.85
CA PHE A 236 -4.42 -23.02 19.91
C PHE A 236 -3.95 -23.19 18.45
N ARG A 237 -2.74 -23.70 18.21
CA ARG A 237 -2.10 -23.71 16.89
C ARG A 237 -3.01 -24.21 15.76
N GLN A 238 -3.65 -25.38 15.96
CA GLN A 238 -4.50 -26.00 14.95
C GLN A 238 -5.83 -25.25 14.75
N GLU A 239 -6.44 -24.76 15.84
CA GLU A 239 -7.70 -24.00 15.78
C GLU A 239 -7.51 -22.64 15.14
N LEU A 240 -6.41 -21.97 15.46
CA LEU A 240 -6.04 -20.72 14.82
C LEU A 240 -5.82 -20.96 13.33
N VAL A 241 -5.12 -22.03 12.91
CA VAL A 241 -4.96 -22.34 11.47
C VAL A 241 -6.30 -22.61 10.78
N SER A 242 -7.21 -23.38 11.38
CA SER A 242 -8.52 -23.68 10.79
C SER A 242 -9.43 -22.46 10.74
N ALA A 243 -9.55 -21.73 11.85
CA ALA A 243 -10.34 -20.50 11.94
C ALA A 243 -9.77 -19.42 11.02
N TYR A 244 -8.45 -19.25 10.96
CA TYR A 244 -7.83 -18.31 10.02
C TYR A 244 -8.07 -18.74 8.57
N ARG A 245 -8.08 -20.04 8.24
CA ARG A 245 -8.34 -20.51 6.87
C ARG A 245 -9.80 -20.26 6.44
N GLU A 246 -10.77 -20.67 7.25
CA GLU A 246 -12.20 -20.43 6.96
C GLU A 246 -12.54 -18.95 6.89
N GLN A 247 -11.99 -18.16 7.83
CA GLN A 247 -12.13 -16.71 7.78
C GLN A 247 -11.48 -16.16 6.52
N THR A 248 -10.24 -16.52 6.21
CA THR A 248 -9.54 -16.02 5.01
C THR A 248 -10.35 -16.32 3.74
N GLN A 249 -10.95 -17.50 3.63
CA GLN A 249 -11.80 -17.86 2.51
C GLN A 249 -13.06 -16.98 2.42
N HIS A 250 -13.84 -16.84 3.50
CA HIS A 250 -15.02 -15.95 3.50
C HIS A 250 -14.66 -14.49 3.21
N ARG A 251 -13.47 -14.06 3.63
CA ARG A 251 -12.96 -12.70 3.39
C ARG A 251 -12.52 -12.50 1.94
N GLU A 252 -11.93 -13.50 1.31
CA GLU A 252 -11.61 -13.51 -0.12
C GLU A 252 -12.89 -13.50 -0.98
N GLU A 253 -13.88 -14.30 -0.59
CA GLU A 253 -15.21 -14.33 -1.24
C GLU A 253 -15.91 -12.97 -1.14
N LEU A 254 -15.97 -12.37 0.06
CA LEU A 254 -16.64 -11.07 0.27
C LEU A 254 -15.87 -9.91 -0.38
N GLY A 255 -14.53 -9.97 -0.38
CA GLY A 255 -13.68 -9.01 -1.09
C GLY A 255 -13.81 -9.09 -2.61
N THR A 256 -14.02 -10.30 -3.16
CA THR A 256 -14.28 -10.50 -4.59
C THR A 256 -15.67 -10.00 -4.95
N ALA A 257 -16.70 -10.36 -4.18
CA ALA A 257 -18.07 -9.87 -4.40
C ALA A 257 -18.18 -8.33 -4.36
N ALA A 258 -17.45 -7.67 -3.45
CA ALA A 258 -17.40 -6.22 -3.40
C ALA A 258 -16.74 -5.60 -4.63
N ARG A 259 -15.72 -6.27 -5.21
CA ARG A 259 -15.08 -5.82 -6.47
C ARG A 259 -16.02 -5.99 -7.65
N ASP A 260 -16.62 -7.15 -7.79
CA ASP A 260 -17.52 -7.44 -8.91
C ASP A 260 -18.69 -6.44 -8.92
N ALA A 261 -19.22 -6.11 -7.74
CA ALA A 261 -20.23 -5.07 -7.59
C ALA A 261 -19.73 -3.66 -7.95
N LEU A 262 -18.46 -3.32 -7.70
CA LEU A 262 -17.85 -2.06 -8.13
C LEU A 262 -17.63 -2.04 -9.65
N GLU A 263 -17.22 -3.15 -10.26
CA GLU A 263 -17.06 -3.26 -11.72
C GLU A 263 -18.40 -3.16 -12.44
N GLU A 264 -19.45 -3.80 -11.92
CA GLU A 264 -20.81 -3.64 -12.43
C GLU A 264 -21.29 -2.18 -12.33
N LEU A 265 -21.04 -1.52 -11.20
CA LEU A 265 -21.36 -0.10 -11.01
C LEU A 265 -20.63 0.77 -12.04
N ILE A 266 -19.34 0.51 -12.29
CA ILE A 266 -18.55 1.23 -13.30
C ILE A 266 -19.16 1.03 -14.70
N GLY A 267 -19.52 -0.21 -15.06
CA GLY A 267 -20.17 -0.51 -16.33
C GLY A 267 -21.48 0.25 -16.51
N ARG A 268 -22.31 0.32 -15.45
CA ARG A 268 -23.56 1.09 -15.45
C ARG A 268 -23.35 2.60 -15.52
N MET A 269 -22.29 3.13 -14.91
CA MET A 269 -21.92 4.55 -15.03
C MET A 269 -21.46 4.90 -16.46
N GLN A 270 -20.76 3.98 -17.14
CA GLN A 270 -20.32 4.16 -18.52
C GLN A 270 -21.48 4.19 -19.52
N THR A 271 -22.60 3.53 -19.22
CA THR A 271 -23.82 3.56 -20.02
C THR A 271 -24.79 4.68 -19.63
N GLY A 272 -24.42 5.53 -18.67
CA GLY A 272 -25.28 6.60 -18.15
C GLY A 272 -26.44 6.13 -17.27
N ALA A 273 -26.44 4.86 -16.84
CA ALA A 273 -27.54 4.26 -16.06
C ALA A 273 -27.51 4.61 -14.56
N VAL A 274 -26.39 5.16 -14.07
CA VAL A 274 -26.21 5.62 -12.69
C VAL A 274 -25.31 6.86 -12.70
N GLU A 275 -25.77 7.97 -12.14
CA GLU A 275 -24.94 9.16 -11.90
C GLU A 275 -24.62 9.26 -10.40
N ASN A 276 -23.39 9.67 -10.08
CA ASN A 276 -22.99 10.04 -8.71
C ASN A 276 -22.70 11.54 -8.68
N ASP A 277 -23.78 12.31 -8.58
CA ASP A 277 -23.77 13.76 -8.74
C ASP A 277 -22.85 14.45 -7.73
N GLN A 278 -22.85 13.98 -6.48
CA GLN A 278 -22.09 14.60 -5.40
C GLN A 278 -20.58 14.36 -5.55
N VAL A 279 -20.15 13.13 -5.85
CA VAL A 279 -18.73 12.85 -6.12
C VAL A 279 -18.28 13.58 -7.40
N GLY A 280 -19.13 13.62 -8.43
CA GLY A 280 -18.86 14.32 -9.67
C GLY A 280 -18.62 15.83 -9.46
N GLN A 281 -19.52 16.49 -8.73
CA GLN A 281 -19.41 17.91 -8.38
C GLN A 281 -18.15 18.22 -7.55
N LEU A 282 -17.82 17.38 -6.57
CA LEU A 282 -16.61 17.54 -5.76
C LEU A 282 -15.34 17.35 -6.60
N LEU A 283 -15.33 16.38 -7.53
CA LEU A 283 -14.20 16.13 -8.42
C LEU A 283 -13.98 17.31 -9.38
N GLU A 284 -15.08 17.86 -9.89
CA GLU A 284 -15.06 19.05 -10.74
C GLU A 284 -14.56 20.29 -9.99
N GLN A 285 -15.11 20.55 -8.80
CA GLN A 285 -14.67 21.66 -7.94
C GLN A 285 -13.18 21.52 -7.56
N LEU A 286 -12.71 20.29 -7.35
CA LEU A 286 -11.30 20.02 -7.10
C LEU A 286 -10.44 20.33 -8.33
N SER A 287 -10.87 19.87 -9.52
CA SER A 287 -10.19 20.11 -10.79
C SER A 287 -10.02 21.61 -11.05
N GLU A 288 -11.10 22.38 -10.90
CA GLU A 288 -11.10 23.83 -11.06
C GLU A 288 -10.14 24.52 -10.07
N LYS A 289 -10.21 24.21 -8.78
CA LYS A 289 -9.31 24.85 -7.81
C LYS A 289 -7.85 24.44 -8.00
N LEU A 290 -7.59 23.24 -8.50
CA LEU A 290 -6.25 22.75 -8.80
C LEU A 290 -5.67 23.34 -10.10
N SER A 291 -6.49 23.82 -11.04
CA SER A 291 -6.00 24.49 -12.25
C SER A 291 -5.33 25.82 -11.89
N HIS A 292 -5.88 26.55 -10.92
CA HIS A 292 -5.36 27.84 -10.42
C HIS A 292 -4.27 27.71 -9.35
N THR A 293 -3.85 26.49 -9.00
CA THR A 293 -2.85 26.26 -7.95
C THR A 293 -1.46 26.08 -8.55
N THR A 294 -0.53 26.97 -8.20
CA THR A 294 0.89 26.87 -8.56
C THR A 294 1.63 25.90 -7.63
N GLY A 295 2.51 25.06 -8.18
CA GLY A 295 3.37 24.14 -7.41
C GLY A 295 2.97 22.66 -7.51
N LYS A 296 3.56 21.80 -6.67
CA LYS A 296 3.35 20.35 -6.71
C LYS A 296 1.92 19.98 -6.28
N LYS A 297 1.14 19.39 -7.20
CA LYS A 297 -0.23 18.90 -6.96
C LYS A 297 -0.23 17.53 -6.28
N GLN A 298 0.21 17.49 -5.03
CA GLN A 298 0.24 16.29 -4.19
C GLN A 298 -0.30 16.64 -2.81
N TYR A 299 -1.06 15.74 -2.17
CA TYR A 299 -1.83 16.05 -0.95
C TYR A 299 -0.98 16.71 0.14
N GLY A 300 0.26 16.26 0.37
CA GLY A 300 1.15 16.86 1.36
C GLY A 300 1.43 18.36 1.16
N TYR A 301 1.49 18.80 -0.09
CA TYR A 301 1.86 20.15 -0.51
C TYR A 301 0.65 21.08 -0.70
N LEU A 302 -0.57 20.55 -0.67
CA LEU A 302 -1.80 21.35 -0.82
C LEU A 302 -2.07 22.22 0.42
N LYS A 303 -2.66 23.40 0.20
CA LYS A 303 -3.17 24.28 1.26
C LYS A 303 -4.39 23.64 1.95
N ALA A 304 -4.67 24.08 3.18
CA ALA A 304 -5.75 23.51 4.01
C ALA A 304 -7.14 23.43 3.33
N PRO A 305 -7.59 24.43 2.55
CA PRO A 305 -8.89 24.35 1.85
C PRO A 305 -8.96 23.22 0.83
N LEU A 306 -7.89 23.01 0.06
CA LEU A 306 -7.81 21.93 -0.92
C LEU A 306 -7.71 20.56 -0.25
N LYS A 307 -6.99 20.46 0.87
CA LYS A 307 -6.93 19.22 1.68
C LYS A 307 -8.31 18.80 2.16
N LYS A 308 -9.10 19.74 2.72
CA LYS A 308 -10.48 19.48 3.15
C LYS A 308 -11.36 18.97 2.00
N LEU A 309 -11.19 19.54 0.82
CA LEU A 309 -11.97 19.15 -0.35
C LEU A 309 -11.60 17.76 -0.87
N VAL A 310 -10.30 17.42 -0.87
CA VAL A 310 -9.83 16.06 -1.15
C VAL A 310 -10.35 15.07 -0.11
N ASP A 311 -10.28 15.41 1.18
CA ASP A 311 -10.76 14.54 2.26
C ASP A 311 -12.28 14.30 2.15
N GLY A 312 -13.06 15.35 1.90
CA GLY A 312 -14.50 15.26 1.68
C GLY A 312 -14.86 14.38 0.48
N LEU A 313 -14.13 14.49 -0.64
CA LEU A 313 -14.34 13.63 -1.81
C LEU A 313 -14.03 12.15 -1.48
N VAL A 314 -12.97 11.88 -0.73
CA VAL A 314 -12.66 10.51 -0.29
C VAL A 314 -13.73 9.94 0.63
N ASP A 315 -14.26 10.75 1.54
CA ASP A 315 -15.33 10.31 2.45
C ASP A 315 -16.67 10.15 1.72
N GLU A 316 -16.93 10.94 0.68
CA GLU A 316 -18.09 10.77 -0.20
C GLU A 316 -17.99 9.47 -1.01
N LEU A 317 -16.81 9.18 -1.58
CA LEU A 317 -16.56 7.89 -2.22
C LEU A 317 -16.79 6.72 -1.25
N ALA A 318 -16.51 6.90 0.04
CA ALA A 318 -16.71 5.88 1.06
C ALA A 318 -18.19 5.62 1.39
N GLN A 319 -19.11 6.55 1.06
CA GLN A 319 -20.56 6.39 1.24
C GLN A 319 -21.22 5.59 0.11
N ILE A 320 -20.50 5.32 -0.98
CA ILE A 320 -21.00 4.46 -2.06
C ILE A 320 -21.21 3.06 -1.47
N PRO A 321 -22.40 2.45 -1.55
CA PRO A 321 -22.73 1.23 -0.80
C PRO A 321 -21.73 0.09 -1.00
N GLN A 322 -21.16 -0.05 -2.19
CA GLN A 322 -20.15 -1.05 -2.53
C GLN A 322 -18.80 -0.74 -1.86
N VAL A 323 -18.39 0.53 -1.82
CA VAL A 323 -17.16 0.98 -1.15
C VAL A 323 -17.32 0.88 0.38
N GLU A 324 -18.48 1.26 0.91
CA GLU A 324 -18.82 1.13 2.32
C GLU A 324 -18.71 -0.33 2.77
N LYS A 325 -19.31 -1.26 2.03
CA LYS A 325 -19.20 -2.71 2.29
C LYS A 325 -17.75 -3.19 2.25
N ALA A 326 -16.97 -2.78 1.25
CA ALA A 326 -15.56 -3.15 1.15
C ALA A 326 -14.73 -2.62 2.34
N TYR A 327 -15.01 -1.39 2.76
CA TYR A 327 -14.32 -0.77 3.89
C TYR A 327 -14.75 -1.35 5.24
N ALA A 328 -16.03 -1.70 5.39
CA ALA A 328 -16.55 -2.43 6.55
C ALA A 328 -15.89 -3.81 6.69
N LEU A 329 -15.79 -4.56 5.59
CA LEU A 329 -15.05 -5.82 5.56
C LEU A 329 -13.61 -5.61 6.01
N TRP A 330 -12.88 -4.63 5.46
CA TRP A 330 -11.51 -4.34 5.87
C TRP A 330 -11.37 -4.10 7.39
N TYR A 331 -12.35 -3.43 8.01
CA TYR A 331 -12.38 -3.26 9.45
C TYR A 331 -12.61 -4.57 10.20
N GLU A 332 -13.54 -5.41 9.75
CA GLU A 332 -13.77 -6.72 10.33
C GLU A 332 -12.49 -7.57 10.29
N LEU A 333 -11.75 -7.54 9.17
CA LEU A 333 -10.45 -8.20 9.05
C LEU A 333 -9.47 -7.75 10.14
N ARG A 334 -9.37 -6.42 10.29
CA ARG A 334 -8.43 -5.78 11.19
C ARG A 334 -8.80 -6.01 12.65
N GLU A 335 -10.06 -5.87 13.00
CA GLU A 335 -10.57 -6.04 14.36
C GLU A 335 -10.40 -7.49 14.83
N GLU A 336 -10.63 -8.46 13.95
CA GLU A 336 -10.49 -9.87 14.26
C GLU A 336 -9.04 -10.26 14.60
N VAL A 337 -8.05 -9.76 13.86
CA VAL A 337 -6.62 -9.92 14.21
C VAL A 337 -6.29 -9.25 15.55
N LEU A 338 -7.00 -8.19 15.93
CA LEU A 338 -6.78 -7.52 17.20
C LEU A 338 -7.48 -8.23 18.36
N ARG A 339 -8.64 -8.87 18.14
CA ARG A 339 -9.40 -9.60 19.19
C ARG A 339 -8.62 -10.77 19.80
N THR A 340 -7.70 -11.37 19.07
CA THR A 340 -6.82 -12.44 19.58
C THR A 340 -5.79 -11.92 20.59
N HIS A 341 -5.47 -10.61 20.56
CA HIS A 341 -4.32 -10.06 21.27
C HIS A 341 -4.61 -8.78 22.07
N ARG A 342 -5.82 -8.21 22.01
CA ARG A 342 -6.22 -6.99 22.73
C ARG A 342 -7.62 -7.11 23.30
N ASP A 343 -7.78 -6.56 24.50
CA ASP A 343 -9.06 -6.57 25.22
C ASP A 343 -10.02 -5.47 24.73
N ASN A 344 -9.51 -4.38 24.13
CA ASN A 344 -10.29 -3.28 23.54
C ASN A 344 -9.87 -3.00 22.09
N LEU A 345 -10.86 -2.76 21.23
CA LEU A 345 -10.66 -2.42 19.82
C LEU A 345 -10.48 -0.91 19.60
N PRO A 346 -9.65 -0.49 18.64
CA PRO A 346 -9.51 0.91 18.25
C PRO A 346 -10.79 1.43 17.56
N GLU A 347 -11.02 2.74 17.65
CA GLU A 347 -12.15 3.40 17.00
C GLU A 347 -12.08 3.30 15.46
N ARG A 348 -13.25 3.15 14.83
CA ARG A 348 -13.35 3.17 13.37
C ARG A 348 -13.29 4.62 12.86
N LEU A 349 -12.14 4.99 12.30
CA LEU A 349 -11.90 6.21 11.54
C LEU A 349 -12.53 6.20 10.13
N PRO A 350 -12.88 7.38 9.58
CA PRO A 350 -13.23 7.57 8.16
C PRO A 350 -12.11 7.17 7.20
N LEU A 351 -12.46 6.81 5.97
CA LEU A 351 -11.49 6.36 4.95
C LEU A 351 -10.41 7.42 4.67
N SER A 352 -10.79 8.69 4.64
CA SER A 352 -9.84 9.81 4.45
C SER A 352 -8.80 9.92 5.59
N GLN A 353 -9.10 9.43 6.79
CA GLN A 353 -8.22 9.54 7.94
C GLN A 353 -7.28 8.34 8.12
N GLN A 354 -7.47 7.28 7.33
CA GLN A 354 -6.66 6.08 7.44
C GLN A 354 -5.26 6.24 6.88
N LYS A 355 -4.28 5.78 7.66
CA LYS A 355 -2.87 5.90 7.29
C LYS A 355 -2.48 4.89 6.20
N GLU A 356 -3.17 3.76 6.17
CA GLU A 356 -3.04 2.64 5.24
C GLU A 356 -3.53 3.01 3.84
N PHE A 357 -4.46 3.99 3.75
CA PHE A 357 -5.09 4.41 2.51
C PHE A 357 -4.70 5.82 2.05
N LYS A 358 -3.57 6.36 2.54
CA LYS A 358 -3.06 7.69 2.16
C LYS A 358 -2.92 7.89 0.64
N GLN A 359 -2.71 6.82 -0.11
CA GLN A 359 -2.59 6.86 -1.57
C GLN A 359 -3.90 7.28 -2.28
N ILE A 360 -5.06 7.02 -1.67
CA ILE A 360 -6.38 7.38 -2.25
C ILE A 360 -6.45 8.90 -2.46
N LYS A 361 -5.94 9.70 -1.52
CA LYS A 361 -5.94 11.16 -1.63
C LYS A 361 -5.18 11.65 -2.86
N ASN A 362 -4.02 11.05 -3.14
CA ASN A 362 -3.23 11.39 -4.33
C ASN A 362 -3.82 10.80 -5.62
N MET A 363 -4.61 9.73 -5.55
CA MET A 363 -5.38 9.25 -6.70
C MET A 363 -6.48 10.23 -7.08
N VAL A 364 -7.26 10.70 -6.10
CA VAL A 364 -8.28 11.73 -6.27
C VAL A 364 -7.69 13.00 -6.90
N ILE A 365 -6.55 13.46 -6.40
CA ILE A 365 -5.85 14.62 -6.97
C ILE A 365 -5.41 14.35 -8.42
N ARG A 366 -4.86 13.17 -8.72
CA ARG A 366 -4.46 12.82 -10.10
C ARG A 366 -5.64 12.79 -11.06
N GLU A 367 -6.78 12.25 -10.64
CA GLU A 367 -7.97 12.23 -11.49
C GLU A 367 -8.58 13.62 -11.66
N ALA A 368 -8.56 14.47 -10.63
CA ALA A 368 -8.94 15.87 -10.77
C ALA A 368 -8.02 16.64 -11.74
N VAL A 369 -6.70 16.41 -11.66
CA VAL A 369 -5.73 17.00 -12.61
C VAL A 369 -5.98 16.48 -14.02
N ARG A 370 -6.16 15.17 -14.18
CA ARG A 370 -6.47 14.54 -15.46
C ARG A 370 -7.78 15.05 -16.05
N LEU A 371 -8.81 15.31 -15.23
CA LEU A 371 -10.06 15.93 -15.69
C LEU A 371 -9.79 17.34 -16.25
N GLY A 372 -8.91 18.10 -15.61
CA GLY A 372 -8.41 19.36 -16.15
C GLY A 372 -7.58 19.22 -17.43
N GLU A 373 -6.79 18.15 -17.56
CA GLU A 373 -5.92 17.89 -18.72
C GLU A 373 -6.63 17.23 -19.91
N LEU A 374 -7.66 16.41 -19.69
CA LEU A 374 -8.49 15.80 -20.75
C LEU A 374 -9.22 16.87 -21.55
N SER A 375 -9.44 18.05 -20.95
CA SER A 375 -9.87 19.25 -21.65
C SER A 375 -8.84 19.79 -22.66
N ALA A 376 -7.58 19.34 -22.61
CA ALA A 376 -6.48 19.82 -23.45
C ALA A 376 -6.20 18.94 -24.68
N VAL A 377 -6.87 17.79 -24.86
CA VAL A 377 -6.64 16.89 -26.01
C VAL A 377 -7.65 17.20 -27.12
N PHE A 378 -7.38 18.27 -27.88
CA PHE A 378 -8.12 18.57 -29.10
C PHE A 378 -7.10 18.82 -30.22
N GLN A 379 -7.11 17.94 -31.22
CA GLN A 379 -6.20 17.98 -32.38
C GLN A 379 -6.24 19.37 -33.01
N SER A 380 -5.05 19.92 -33.30
CA SER A 380 -4.95 21.17 -34.04
C SER A 380 -5.48 20.94 -35.44
N ALA A 381 -6.59 21.60 -35.78
CA ALA A 381 -7.08 21.65 -37.15
C ALA A 381 -5.92 22.07 -38.07
N GLU A 382 -5.60 21.22 -39.05
CA GLU A 382 -4.62 21.57 -40.07
C GLU A 382 -5.16 22.77 -40.84
N ILE A 383 -4.31 23.78 -41.00
CA ILE A 383 -4.69 24.93 -41.82
C ILE A 383 -4.63 24.49 -43.29
N SER A 384 -5.78 24.54 -43.95
CA SER A 384 -5.85 24.52 -45.41
C SER A 384 -5.44 25.90 -45.90
N ASP A 385 -4.13 26.10 -46.02
CA ASP A 385 -3.51 27.39 -46.33
C ASP A 385 -3.41 27.60 -47.85
N GLU A 386 -4.45 28.12 -48.51
CA GLU A 386 -4.26 28.87 -49.76
C GLU A 386 -5.28 30.02 -49.88
N PRO A 387 -4.93 31.24 -49.45
CA PRO A 387 -5.63 32.41 -49.98
C PRO A 387 -5.34 32.53 -51.48
N GLU A 388 -6.39 32.66 -52.29
CA GLU A 388 -6.32 33.03 -53.72
C GLU A 388 -5.85 34.48 -53.94
N ASP A 389 -5.49 35.21 -52.89
CA ASP A 389 -5.12 36.61 -53.00
C ASP A 389 -3.84 36.78 -53.83
N ASP A 390 -3.94 37.62 -54.87
CA ASP A 390 -2.84 37.94 -55.77
C ASP A 390 -1.72 38.65 -54.96
N PRO A 391 -0.53 38.04 -54.81
CA PRO A 391 0.56 38.62 -54.02
C PRO A 391 1.18 39.87 -54.66
N VAL A 392 0.64 40.30 -55.81
CA VAL A 392 1.03 41.52 -56.52
C VAL A 392 0.41 42.77 -55.85
N PRO A 393 1.22 43.74 -55.39
CA PRO A 393 0.73 44.99 -54.81
C PRO A 393 -0.19 45.76 -55.77
N LYS A 394 -1.36 46.21 -55.27
CA LYS A 394 -2.30 47.05 -56.02
C LYS A 394 -1.81 48.51 -56.01
N GLY A 395 -1.36 49.07 -57.13
CA GLY A 395 -1.14 50.53 -57.17
C GLY A 395 -0.19 51.14 -58.22
N GLU A 396 0.64 50.37 -58.93
CA GLU A 396 1.63 50.97 -59.85
C GLU A 396 1.43 50.54 -61.31
N GLN A 397 1.24 51.51 -62.21
CA GLN A 397 1.17 51.26 -63.65
C GLN A 397 2.44 50.58 -64.16
N ARG A 398 3.65 50.90 -63.68
CA ARG A 398 4.87 50.28 -64.20
C ARG A 398 4.92 48.75 -64.02
N LEU A 399 4.21 48.24 -63.01
CA LEU A 399 4.14 46.80 -62.70
C LEU A 399 3.11 46.05 -63.54
N TRP A 400 2.22 46.72 -64.29
CA TRP A 400 1.09 46.04 -64.96
C TRP A 400 1.56 44.97 -65.97
N ARG A 401 2.65 45.24 -66.71
CA ARG A 401 3.22 44.29 -67.68
C ARG A 401 3.88 43.11 -66.97
N GLN A 402 4.62 43.36 -65.90
CA GLN A 402 5.27 42.31 -65.10
C GLN A 402 4.22 41.44 -64.40
N ALA A 403 3.17 42.06 -63.86
CA ALA A 403 2.04 41.37 -63.25
C ALA A 403 1.25 40.51 -64.25
N ALA A 404 1.06 40.97 -65.49
CA ALA A 404 0.43 40.17 -66.53
C ALA A 404 1.27 38.94 -66.89
N ARG A 405 2.59 39.11 -67.09
CA ARG A 405 3.54 38.01 -67.33
C ARG A 405 3.56 37.02 -66.15
N TYR A 406 3.55 37.52 -64.92
CA TYR A 406 3.48 36.71 -63.71
C TYR A 406 2.18 35.88 -63.64
N ARG A 407 1.02 36.49 -63.92
CA ARG A 407 -0.27 35.79 -63.93
C ARG A 407 -0.34 34.74 -65.02
N GLU A 408 0.22 35.02 -66.19
CA GLU A 408 0.31 34.05 -67.28
C GLU A 408 1.21 32.86 -66.89
N ALA A 409 2.39 33.13 -66.33
CA ALA A 409 3.26 32.09 -65.82
C ALA A 409 2.60 31.25 -64.71
N LYS A 410 1.87 31.88 -63.78
CA LYS A 410 1.07 31.18 -62.76
C LYS A 410 0.02 30.25 -63.40
N LYS A 411 -0.69 30.74 -64.41
CA LYS A 411 -1.69 29.96 -65.13
C LYS A 411 -1.06 28.75 -65.81
N ILE A 412 0.04 28.93 -66.54
CA ILE A 412 0.77 27.85 -67.21
C ILE A 412 1.26 26.78 -66.21
N LEU A 413 1.76 27.18 -65.05
CA LEU A 413 2.26 26.24 -64.05
C LEU A 413 1.16 25.36 -63.47
N TYR A 414 0.03 25.98 -63.09
CA TYR A 414 -1.03 25.32 -62.34
C TYR A 414 -2.22 24.86 -63.19
N ASP A 415 -2.14 25.00 -64.51
CA ASP A 415 -3.03 24.33 -65.44
C ASP A 415 -2.61 22.85 -65.58
N GLY A 416 -3.60 21.96 -65.46
CA GLY A 416 -3.41 20.52 -65.41
C GLY A 416 -3.04 19.91 -66.77
N GLU A 417 -3.34 20.62 -67.87
CA GLU A 417 -3.13 20.14 -69.23
C GLU A 417 -1.79 20.60 -69.83
N THR A 418 -1.08 21.51 -69.17
CA THR A 418 0.12 22.13 -69.74
C THR A 418 1.33 21.19 -69.74
N PRO A 419 2.03 21.00 -70.87
CA PRO A 419 3.21 20.14 -70.95
C PRO A 419 4.36 20.60 -70.03
N PRO A 420 5.22 19.68 -69.55
CA PRO A 420 6.36 20.04 -68.69
C PRO A 420 7.31 21.08 -69.28
N GLU A 421 7.52 21.06 -70.60
CA GLU A 421 8.39 22.03 -71.29
C GLU A 421 7.86 23.47 -71.17
N GLU A 422 6.54 23.65 -71.29
CA GLU A 422 5.89 24.95 -71.14
C GLU A 422 5.91 25.42 -69.68
N LYS A 423 5.75 24.48 -68.73
CA LYS A 423 5.92 24.78 -67.30
C LYS A 423 7.35 25.24 -66.98
N GLN A 424 8.36 24.59 -67.55
CA GLN A 424 9.76 24.99 -67.40
C GLN A 424 10.03 26.37 -68.02
N ALA A 425 9.41 26.69 -69.16
CA ALA A 425 9.48 28.01 -69.77
C ALA A 425 8.84 29.08 -68.87
N ALA A 426 7.71 28.78 -68.22
CA ALA A 426 7.08 29.68 -67.24
C ALA A 426 7.95 29.91 -66.00
N LEU A 427 8.69 28.91 -65.52
CA LEU A 427 9.67 29.11 -64.44
C LEU A 427 10.81 30.04 -64.87
N THR A 428 11.34 29.83 -66.07
CA THR A 428 12.39 30.70 -66.64
C THR A 428 11.89 32.15 -66.75
N GLU A 429 10.63 32.33 -67.15
CA GLU A 429 9.99 33.65 -67.21
C GLU A 429 9.87 34.30 -65.83
N LEU A 430 9.54 33.53 -64.79
CA LEU A 430 9.49 34.03 -63.41
C LEU A 430 10.88 34.43 -62.89
N GLU A 431 11.94 33.70 -63.24
CA GLU A 431 13.31 34.08 -62.90
C GLU A 431 13.70 35.42 -63.56
N GLN A 432 13.38 35.60 -64.85
CA GLN A 432 13.61 36.86 -65.55
C GLN A 432 12.80 38.03 -64.94
N LEU A 433 11.56 37.77 -64.51
CA LEU A 433 10.76 38.77 -63.81
C LEU A 433 11.41 39.17 -62.48
N TYR A 434 11.89 38.19 -61.71
CA TYR A 434 12.62 38.43 -60.48
C TYR A 434 13.89 39.25 -60.69
N ASP A 435 14.73 38.87 -61.66
CA ASP A 435 15.97 39.59 -62.01
C ASP A 435 15.67 41.02 -62.50
N GLY A 436 14.51 41.21 -63.13
CA GLY A 436 13.96 42.52 -63.50
C GLY A 436 13.39 43.33 -62.32
N GLY A 437 13.56 42.88 -61.09
CA GLY A 437 13.13 43.55 -59.85
C GLY A 437 11.71 43.21 -59.38
N PHE A 438 11.01 42.29 -60.04
CA PHE A 438 9.66 41.87 -59.63
C PHE A 438 9.74 40.78 -58.55
N SER A 439 10.02 41.19 -57.32
CA SER A 439 10.30 40.29 -56.18
C SER A 439 9.20 39.26 -55.91
N VAL A 440 7.95 39.56 -56.26
CA VAL A 440 6.80 38.64 -56.14
C VAL A 440 6.97 37.35 -56.96
N ALA A 441 7.70 37.39 -58.08
CA ALA A 441 7.96 36.18 -58.88
C ALA A 441 8.72 35.10 -58.08
N ALA A 442 9.60 35.51 -57.15
CA ALA A 442 10.31 34.57 -56.29
C ALA A 442 9.36 33.82 -55.33
N HIS A 443 8.21 34.38 -54.96
CA HIS A 443 7.20 33.65 -54.19
C HIS A 443 6.69 32.43 -54.97
N LEU A 444 6.33 32.65 -56.23
CA LEU A 444 5.77 31.60 -57.09
C LEU A 444 6.81 30.56 -57.49
N LEU A 445 8.07 30.98 -57.70
CA LEU A 445 9.20 30.05 -57.85
C LEU A 445 9.34 29.17 -56.61
N GLY A 446 9.31 29.77 -55.41
CA GLY A 446 9.35 29.02 -54.15
C GLY A 446 8.23 28.00 -54.04
N LYS A 447 6.99 28.38 -54.43
CA LYS A 447 5.84 27.48 -54.45
C LYS A 447 6.00 26.35 -55.47
N ALA A 448 6.46 26.66 -56.68
CA ALA A 448 6.67 25.66 -57.72
C ALA A 448 7.73 24.60 -57.32
N TYR A 449 8.83 25.02 -56.69
CA TYR A 449 9.83 24.09 -56.13
C TYR A 449 9.29 23.30 -54.93
N LEU A 450 8.42 23.89 -54.10
CA LEU A 450 7.81 23.17 -52.98
C LEU A 450 6.84 22.08 -53.47
N ASP A 451 6.03 22.41 -54.48
CA ASP A 451 4.97 21.54 -55.02
C ASP A 451 5.49 20.56 -56.09
N GLY A 452 6.69 20.79 -56.63
CA GLY A 452 7.24 20.02 -57.77
C GLY A 452 6.53 20.32 -59.10
N VAL A 453 6.10 21.57 -59.30
CA VAL A 453 5.33 21.99 -60.48
C VAL A 453 6.26 22.57 -61.54
N GLY A 454 6.44 21.84 -62.65
CA GLY A 454 7.35 22.25 -63.73
C GLY A 454 8.83 22.01 -63.43
N VAL A 455 9.19 21.66 -62.20
CA VAL A 455 10.52 21.27 -61.71
C VAL A 455 10.38 20.12 -60.73
N GLU A 456 11.47 19.39 -60.48
CA GLU A 456 11.51 18.44 -59.37
C GLU A 456 11.34 19.17 -58.03
N ALA A 457 10.59 18.57 -57.12
CA ALA A 457 10.33 19.17 -55.82
C ALA A 457 11.64 19.27 -55.01
N ASP A 458 11.97 20.49 -54.57
CA ASP A 458 13.18 20.79 -53.83
C ASP A 458 12.87 21.84 -52.74
N LYS A 459 12.87 21.37 -51.48
CA LYS A 459 12.57 22.21 -50.32
C LYS A 459 13.65 23.25 -50.04
N GLU A 460 14.91 22.97 -50.36
CA GLU A 460 16.01 23.92 -50.15
C GLU A 460 15.95 25.03 -51.20
N ALA A 461 15.66 24.68 -52.44
CA ALA A 461 15.39 25.67 -53.49
C ALA A 461 14.17 26.52 -53.16
N ALA A 462 13.08 25.89 -52.69
CA ALA A 462 11.88 26.58 -52.23
C ALA A 462 12.19 27.58 -51.10
N GLU A 463 12.95 27.15 -50.08
CA GLU A 463 13.38 28.03 -48.98
C GLU A 463 14.18 29.23 -49.48
N ARG A 464 15.14 29.03 -50.38
CA ARG A 464 15.95 30.12 -50.95
C ARG A 464 15.08 31.14 -51.70
N TRP A 465 14.12 30.67 -52.49
CA TRP A 465 13.21 31.55 -53.24
C TRP A 465 12.21 32.28 -52.33
N PHE A 466 11.63 31.58 -51.34
CA PHE A 466 10.80 32.23 -50.33
C PHE A 466 11.59 33.27 -49.53
N TYR A 467 12.84 32.98 -49.13
CA TYR A 467 13.71 33.94 -48.46
C TYR A 467 13.97 35.18 -49.30
N LYS A 468 14.31 35.02 -50.59
CA LYS A 468 14.51 36.15 -51.51
C LYS A 468 13.29 37.07 -51.59
N SER A 469 12.10 36.49 -51.68
CA SER A 469 10.84 37.24 -51.73
C SER A 469 10.48 37.87 -50.37
N ALA A 470 10.62 37.11 -49.27
CA ALA A 470 10.36 37.55 -47.91
C ALA A 470 11.31 38.69 -47.47
N ALA A 471 12.59 38.62 -47.85
CA ALA A 471 13.57 39.68 -47.60
C ALA A 471 13.23 41.00 -48.31
N ALA A 472 12.45 40.93 -49.41
CA ALA A 472 11.90 42.09 -50.10
C ALA A 472 10.58 42.59 -49.48
N GLY A 473 10.16 42.06 -48.32
CA GLY A 473 8.97 42.48 -47.58
C GLY A 473 7.66 41.85 -48.05
N ASN A 474 7.69 40.78 -48.84
CA ASN A 474 6.47 40.09 -49.29
C ASN A 474 5.84 39.27 -48.15
N GLY A 475 4.76 39.76 -47.54
CA GLY A 475 4.09 39.12 -46.39
C GLY A 475 3.59 37.68 -46.64
N TYR A 476 3.26 37.31 -47.88
CA TYR A 476 2.91 35.93 -48.23
C TYR A 476 4.13 34.99 -48.18
N SER A 477 5.28 35.47 -48.62
CA SER A 477 6.54 34.72 -48.59
C SER A 477 7.14 34.67 -47.19
N GLU A 478 6.96 35.72 -46.38
CA GLU A 478 7.29 35.69 -44.96
C GLU A 478 6.49 34.59 -44.23
N TYR A 479 5.18 34.47 -44.53
CA TYR A 479 4.36 33.39 -43.99
C TYR A 479 4.79 32.01 -44.49
N ALA A 480 4.95 31.84 -45.82
CA ALA A 480 5.33 30.58 -46.43
C ALA A 480 6.71 30.09 -45.95
N LEU A 481 7.67 30.99 -45.82
CA LEU A 481 8.98 30.69 -45.25
C LEU A 481 8.87 30.28 -43.79
N GLY A 482 8.09 31.00 -42.97
CA GLY A 482 7.83 30.61 -41.59
C GLY A 482 7.29 29.19 -41.48
N LYS A 483 6.28 28.86 -42.30
CA LYS A 483 5.68 27.51 -42.35
C LYS A 483 6.69 26.43 -42.76
N LEU A 484 7.50 26.70 -43.79
CA LEU A 484 8.54 25.77 -44.24
C LEU A 484 9.58 25.52 -43.14
N LEU A 485 9.96 26.56 -42.40
CA LEU A 485 10.88 26.46 -41.27
C LEU A 485 10.26 25.68 -40.09
N GLU A 486 8.96 25.84 -39.80
CA GLU A 486 8.26 25.01 -38.82
C GLU A 486 8.33 23.51 -39.19
N GLN A 487 8.15 23.18 -40.48
CA GLN A 487 8.26 21.79 -40.97
C GLN A 487 9.68 21.21 -40.88
N GLN A 488 10.69 22.07 -40.74
CA GLN A 488 12.09 21.70 -40.53
C GLN A 488 12.49 21.78 -39.04
N ASP A 489 11.53 21.91 -38.13
CA ASP A 489 11.73 22.08 -36.67
C ASP A 489 12.58 23.32 -36.30
N ARG A 490 12.62 24.36 -37.14
CA ARG A 490 13.36 25.63 -36.92
C ARG A 490 12.45 26.71 -36.34
N PHE A 491 11.82 26.41 -35.19
CA PHE A 491 10.70 27.19 -34.65
C PHE A 491 11.07 28.64 -34.27
N THR A 492 12.29 28.89 -33.80
CA THR A 492 12.75 30.25 -33.46
C THR A 492 12.83 31.16 -34.69
N GLU A 493 13.35 30.62 -35.80
CA GLU A 493 13.44 31.35 -37.07
C GLU A 493 12.05 31.54 -37.69
N ALA A 494 11.23 30.49 -37.66
CA ALA A 494 9.84 30.55 -38.08
C ALA A 494 9.05 31.64 -37.34
N ALA A 495 9.18 31.72 -36.01
CA ALA A 495 8.55 32.76 -35.20
C ALA A 495 8.99 34.18 -35.60
N GLY A 496 10.24 34.34 -36.04
CA GLY A 496 10.74 35.60 -36.59
C GLY A 496 10.03 36.01 -37.87
N TRP A 497 9.85 35.08 -38.81
CA TRP A 497 9.15 35.34 -40.07
C TRP A 497 7.64 35.49 -39.92
N HIS A 498 7.01 34.65 -39.09
CA HIS A 498 5.59 34.81 -38.75
C HIS A 498 5.31 36.15 -38.09
N ARG A 499 6.24 36.70 -37.29
CA ARG A 499 6.09 38.04 -36.72
C ARG A 499 6.04 39.12 -37.79
N LYS A 500 6.97 39.10 -38.75
CA LYS A 500 6.97 40.08 -39.85
C LYS A 500 5.68 40.00 -40.67
N ALA A 501 5.25 38.79 -41.04
CA ALA A 501 4.00 38.59 -41.77
C ALA A 501 2.78 39.04 -40.94
N ALA A 502 2.76 38.78 -39.62
CA ALA A 502 1.69 39.19 -38.73
C ALA A 502 1.60 40.71 -38.56
N GLU A 503 2.74 41.43 -38.57
CA GLU A 503 2.82 42.89 -38.56
C GLU A 503 2.25 43.49 -39.86
N GLN A 504 2.31 42.75 -40.97
CA GLN A 504 1.63 43.08 -42.23
C GLN A 504 0.15 42.62 -42.26
N ASN A 505 -0.43 42.33 -41.10
CA ASN A 505 -1.81 41.89 -40.92
C ASN A 505 -2.15 40.52 -41.56
N ASN A 506 -1.17 39.65 -41.83
CA ASN A 506 -1.47 38.29 -42.31
C ASN A 506 -2.12 37.45 -41.19
N GLN A 507 -3.41 37.12 -41.36
CA GLN A 507 -4.20 36.37 -40.38
C GLN A 507 -3.65 34.98 -40.05
N TYR A 508 -3.06 34.28 -41.03
CA TYR A 508 -2.49 32.94 -40.83
C TYR A 508 -1.17 33.02 -40.05
N ALA A 509 -0.35 34.03 -40.33
CA ALA A 509 0.87 34.29 -39.58
C ALA A 509 0.58 34.71 -38.12
N GLN A 510 -0.45 35.55 -37.92
CA GLN A 510 -0.94 35.91 -36.58
C GLN A 510 -1.36 34.65 -35.80
N TYR A 511 -2.12 33.75 -36.43
CA TYR A 511 -2.51 32.48 -35.82
C TYR A 511 -1.30 31.58 -35.49
N ARG A 512 -0.39 31.34 -36.44
CA ARG A 512 0.80 30.48 -36.23
C ARG A 512 1.69 31.03 -35.12
N LEU A 513 2.00 32.32 -35.15
CA LEU A 513 2.81 32.96 -34.12
C LEU A 513 2.17 32.82 -32.74
N ALA A 514 0.85 33.00 -32.64
CA ALA A 514 0.14 32.81 -31.38
C ALA A 514 0.24 31.38 -30.86
N LYS A 515 0.17 30.37 -31.74
CA LYS A 515 0.34 28.96 -31.36
C LYS A 515 1.74 28.71 -30.77
N LEU A 516 2.79 29.18 -31.43
CA LEU A 516 4.17 29.07 -30.93
C LEU A 516 4.34 29.72 -29.55
N LEU A 517 3.70 30.88 -29.33
CA LEU A 517 3.72 31.59 -28.04
C LEU A 517 2.88 30.89 -26.94
N LEU A 518 1.90 30.05 -27.29
CA LEU A 518 1.13 29.28 -26.32
C LEU A 518 1.84 27.99 -25.91
N ASP A 519 2.51 27.33 -26.85
CA ASP A 519 3.25 26.08 -26.63
C ASP A 519 4.45 26.31 -25.71
N GLY A 520 5.25 27.35 -25.96
CA GLY A 520 6.24 27.82 -25.00
C GLY A 520 7.54 27.00 -24.89
N GLU A 521 7.73 25.99 -25.74
CA GLU A 521 8.91 25.09 -25.70
C GLU A 521 10.16 25.74 -26.29
N GLU A 522 10.09 26.13 -27.56
CA GLU A 522 11.22 26.73 -28.31
C GLU A 522 11.17 28.26 -28.32
N VAL A 523 9.99 28.83 -28.14
CA VAL A 523 9.75 30.28 -28.07
C VAL A 523 9.21 30.60 -26.69
N PRO A 524 9.69 31.65 -25.99
CA PRO A 524 9.17 32.00 -24.67
C PRO A 524 7.65 32.17 -24.67
N LYS A 525 7.00 31.45 -23.75
CA LYS A 525 5.55 31.47 -23.61
C LYS A 525 5.01 32.87 -23.26
N ASP A 526 4.00 33.33 -24.00
CA ASP A 526 3.32 34.61 -23.77
C ASP A 526 1.84 34.50 -24.17
N ALA A 527 1.01 34.10 -23.20
CA ALA A 527 -0.42 33.89 -23.42
C ALA A 527 -1.19 35.18 -23.75
N GLU A 528 -0.81 36.31 -23.15
CA GLU A 528 -1.48 37.60 -23.42
C GLU A 528 -1.24 38.05 -24.86
N LYS A 529 0.01 37.98 -25.32
CA LYS A 529 0.35 38.32 -26.71
C LYS A 529 -0.29 37.35 -27.70
N ALA A 530 -0.30 36.06 -27.39
CA ALA A 530 -0.96 35.06 -28.22
C ALA A 530 -2.46 35.35 -28.37
N VAL A 531 -3.16 35.72 -27.29
CA VAL A 531 -4.59 36.05 -27.34
C VAL A 531 -4.85 37.29 -28.20
N ARG A 532 -4.00 38.33 -28.11
CA ARG A 532 -4.11 39.51 -28.97
C ARG A 532 -3.95 39.15 -30.45
N LEU A 533 -2.95 38.34 -30.78
CA LEU A 533 -2.71 37.87 -32.15
C LEU A 533 -3.86 37.00 -32.66
N LEU A 534 -4.37 36.08 -31.84
CA LEU A 534 -5.52 35.26 -32.20
C LEU A 534 -6.78 36.11 -32.40
N THR A 535 -6.99 37.14 -31.57
CA THR A 535 -8.15 38.03 -31.69
C THR A 535 -8.06 38.87 -32.96
N ALA A 536 -6.86 39.33 -33.32
CA ALA A 536 -6.62 40.00 -34.59
C ALA A 536 -6.91 39.07 -35.78
N ALA A 537 -6.40 37.84 -35.77
CA ALA A 537 -6.66 36.86 -36.82
C ALA A 537 -8.14 36.48 -36.91
N ALA A 538 -8.78 36.23 -35.76
CA ALA A 538 -10.19 35.87 -35.67
C ALA A 538 -11.13 36.99 -36.14
N GLY A 539 -10.72 38.25 -35.96
CA GLY A 539 -11.42 39.43 -36.48
C GLY A 539 -11.30 39.60 -38.01
N GLN A 540 -10.35 38.91 -38.64
CA GLN A 540 -10.22 38.77 -40.10
C GLN A 540 -10.89 37.48 -40.62
N ASP A 541 -11.83 36.94 -39.82
CA ASP A 541 -12.54 35.70 -40.05
C ASP A 541 -11.66 34.44 -40.13
N ASN A 542 -10.46 34.46 -39.53
CA ASN A 542 -9.64 33.25 -39.46
C ASN A 542 -10.32 32.16 -38.60
N GLN A 543 -10.90 31.16 -39.26
CA GLN A 543 -11.60 30.05 -38.62
C GLN A 543 -10.77 29.32 -37.56
N TYR A 544 -9.47 29.14 -37.79
CA TYR A 544 -8.55 28.44 -36.89
C TYR A 544 -8.24 29.25 -35.63
N ALA A 545 -8.08 30.56 -35.79
CA ALA A 545 -7.91 31.48 -34.67
C ALA A 545 -9.18 31.59 -33.82
N GLN A 546 -10.36 31.64 -34.46
CA GLN A 546 -11.66 31.60 -33.78
C GLN A 546 -11.82 30.31 -32.96
N TYR A 547 -11.55 29.14 -33.55
CA TYR A 547 -11.57 27.86 -32.83
C TYR A 547 -10.62 27.86 -31.62
N THR A 548 -9.41 28.37 -31.81
CA THR A 548 -8.37 28.39 -30.77
C THR A 548 -8.71 29.35 -29.64
N LEU A 549 -9.26 30.54 -29.92
CA LEU A 549 -9.79 31.45 -28.90
C LEU A 549 -10.94 30.82 -28.13
N GLY A 550 -11.87 30.20 -28.85
CA GLY A 550 -13.00 29.47 -28.28
C GLY A 550 -12.54 28.43 -27.25
N LYS A 551 -11.54 27.63 -27.63
CA LYS A 551 -10.87 26.68 -26.73
C LYS A 551 -10.20 27.38 -25.54
N LEU A 552 -9.38 28.41 -25.77
CA LEU A 552 -8.66 29.10 -24.68
C LEU A 552 -9.61 29.64 -23.60
N TYR A 553 -10.68 30.32 -24.01
CA TYR A 553 -11.67 30.88 -23.10
C TYR A 553 -12.48 29.79 -22.38
N LEU A 554 -12.71 28.66 -23.02
CA LEU A 554 -13.42 27.56 -22.38
C LEU A 554 -12.59 26.85 -21.31
N LEU A 555 -11.32 26.59 -21.64
CA LEU A 555 -10.42 25.82 -20.79
C LEU A 555 -9.95 26.62 -19.58
N GLY A 556 -9.77 27.94 -19.74
CA GLY A 556 -9.38 28.80 -18.64
C GLY A 556 -7.96 28.52 -18.08
N LYS A 557 -7.12 27.78 -18.82
CA LYS A 557 -5.78 27.35 -18.36
C LYS A 557 -4.76 28.48 -18.43
N GLU A 558 -4.69 29.14 -19.58
CA GLU A 558 -3.70 30.18 -19.90
C GLU A 558 -4.28 31.60 -19.75
N ILE A 559 -5.61 31.71 -19.74
CA ILE A 559 -6.39 32.94 -19.56
C ILE A 559 -7.59 32.66 -18.65
N PRO A 560 -8.23 33.69 -18.05
CA PRO A 560 -9.47 33.50 -17.32
C PRO A 560 -10.56 32.83 -18.17
N LYS A 561 -11.32 31.92 -17.55
CA LYS A 561 -12.43 31.24 -18.21
C LYS A 561 -13.55 32.22 -18.53
N ASP A 562 -14.06 32.15 -19.76
CA ASP A 562 -15.21 32.92 -20.21
C ASP A 562 -16.06 32.04 -21.14
N ARG A 563 -17.18 31.55 -20.62
CA ARG A 563 -18.05 30.64 -21.38
C ARG A 563 -18.73 31.37 -22.54
N GLU A 564 -19.11 32.63 -22.36
CA GLU A 564 -19.81 33.39 -23.41
C GLU A 564 -18.87 33.68 -24.56
N ALA A 565 -17.64 34.15 -24.27
CA ALA A 565 -16.62 34.34 -25.28
C ALA A 565 -16.23 33.01 -25.96
N ALA A 566 -16.15 31.91 -25.20
CA ALA A 566 -15.86 30.59 -25.75
C ALA A 566 -16.92 30.16 -26.79
N VAL A 567 -18.20 30.21 -26.40
CA VAL A 567 -19.31 29.84 -27.30
C VAL A 567 -19.34 30.77 -28.51
N TYR A 568 -19.18 32.08 -28.32
CA TYR A 568 -19.14 33.06 -29.41
C TYR A 568 -18.10 32.72 -30.47
N TRP A 569 -16.85 32.47 -30.07
CA TRP A 569 -15.78 32.18 -31.03
C TRP A 569 -15.89 30.79 -31.66
N LEU A 570 -16.32 29.78 -30.89
CA LEU A 570 -16.58 28.44 -31.43
C LEU A 570 -17.71 28.45 -32.46
N THR A 571 -18.80 29.19 -32.21
CA THR A 571 -19.93 29.30 -33.15
C THR A 571 -19.48 29.89 -34.47
N ARG A 572 -18.73 30.99 -34.45
CA ARG A 572 -18.18 31.57 -35.69
C ARG A 572 -17.28 30.62 -36.46
N SER A 573 -16.44 29.86 -35.75
CA SER A 573 -15.58 28.87 -36.40
C SER A 573 -16.40 27.74 -37.03
N ALA A 574 -17.44 27.25 -36.33
CA ALA A 574 -18.34 26.21 -36.79
C ALA A 574 -19.18 26.66 -38.00
N GLU A 575 -19.65 27.91 -38.02
CA GLU A 575 -20.38 28.51 -39.15
C GLU A 575 -19.55 28.55 -40.44
N GLN A 576 -18.21 28.63 -40.31
CA GLN A 576 -17.28 28.54 -41.43
C GLN A 576 -16.95 27.08 -41.85
N GLY A 577 -17.58 26.08 -41.22
CA GLY A 577 -17.35 24.66 -41.53
C GLY A 577 -16.32 23.94 -40.65
N ASN A 578 -15.93 24.49 -39.49
CA ASN A 578 -14.97 23.83 -38.62
C ASN A 578 -15.68 22.70 -37.90
N GLU A 579 -15.46 21.47 -38.37
CA GLU A 579 -16.11 20.28 -37.83
C GLU A 579 -15.78 20.06 -36.34
N TYR A 580 -14.55 20.40 -35.92
CA TYR A 580 -14.15 20.32 -34.51
C TYR A 580 -14.93 21.32 -33.65
N ALA A 581 -15.11 22.55 -34.11
CA ALA A 581 -15.88 23.57 -33.40
C ALA A 581 -17.36 23.19 -33.33
N LYS A 582 -17.93 22.68 -34.42
CA LYS A 582 -19.32 22.20 -34.49
C LYS A 582 -19.57 21.05 -33.53
N TYR A 583 -18.75 20.00 -33.63
CA TYR A 583 -18.81 18.85 -32.73
C TYR A 583 -18.73 19.30 -31.26
N PHE A 584 -17.86 20.26 -30.97
CA PHE A 584 -17.66 20.76 -29.62
C PHE A 584 -18.88 21.50 -29.07
N LEU A 585 -19.54 22.33 -29.88
CA LEU A 585 -20.77 23.03 -29.50
C LEU A 585 -21.93 22.05 -29.27
N GLU A 586 -22.04 21.01 -30.11
CA GLU A 586 -23.07 19.98 -30.02
C GLU A 586 -22.93 19.11 -28.75
N HIS A 587 -21.70 18.90 -28.25
CA HIS A 587 -21.40 17.99 -27.14
C HIS A 587 -20.84 18.70 -25.90
N LEU A 588 -21.01 20.02 -25.80
CA LEU A 588 -20.39 20.86 -24.77
C LEU A 588 -20.71 20.39 -23.34
N ASP A 589 -21.97 20.05 -23.08
CA ASP A 589 -22.44 19.60 -21.76
C ASP A 589 -22.26 18.08 -21.56
N ASP A 590 -22.32 17.28 -22.62
CA ASP A 590 -22.19 15.82 -22.58
C ASP A 590 -20.75 15.36 -22.40
N TRP A 591 -19.79 16.02 -23.04
CA TRP A 591 -18.36 15.71 -22.89
C TRP A 591 -17.89 15.88 -21.44
N ARG A 592 -18.35 16.95 -20.78
CA ARG A 592 -17.95 17.27 -19.41
C ARG A 592 -18.54 16.27 -18.42
N LYS A 593 -19.81 15.91 -18.59
CA LYS A 593 -20.45 14.83 -17.83
C LYS A 593 -19.75 13.48 -18.05
N ALA A 594 -19.45 13.12 -19.30
CA ALA A 594 -18.75 11.88 -19.63
C ALA A 594 -17.33 11.83 -19.01
N ALA A 595 -16.58 12.94 -19.04
CA ALA A 595 -15.25 13.02 -18.45
C ALA A 595 -15.28 12.87 -16.92
N ILE A 596 -16.28 13.46 -16.26
CA ILE A 596 -16.53 13.30 -14.82
C ILE A 596 -16.89 11.85 -14.52
N SER A 597 -17.85 11.25 -15.23
CA SER A 597 -18.27 9.86 -15.04
C SER A 597 -17.12 8.88 -15.24
N GLN A 598 -16.26 9.09 -16.25
CA GLN A 598 -15.05 8.28 -16.42
C GLN A 598 -14.02 8.49 -15.30
N GLY A 599 -13.86 9.72 -14.81
CA GLY A 599 -13.00 10.04 -13.66
C GLY A 599 -13.45 9.30 -12.39
N VAL A 600 -14.76 9.34 -12.10
CA VAL A 600 -15.35 8.61 -10.96
C VAL A 600 -15.20 7.09 -11.15
N GLY A 601 -15.45 6.57 -12.36
CA GLY A 601 -15.26 5.16 -12.67
C GLY A 601 -13.83 4.66 -12.43
N ARG A 602 -12.81 5.45 -12.81
CA ARG A 602 -11.40 5.11 -12.53
C ARG A 602 -11.07 5.15 -11.03
N LEU A 603 -11.64 6.11 -10.29
CA LEU A 603 -11.48 6.15 -8.83
C LEU A 603 -12.05 4.90 -8.17
N LEU A 604 -13.26 4.48 -8.58
CA LEU A 604 -13.91 3.26 -8.10
C LEU A 604 -13.12 2.01 -8.45
N HIS A 605 -12.60 1.92 -9.68
CA HIS A 605 -11.77 0.80 -10.11
C HIS A 605 -10.53 0.67 -9.22
N HIS A 606 -9.81 1.77 -9.01
CA HIS A 606 -8.64 1.75 -8.15
C HIS A 606 -8.99 1.43 -6.69
N LEU A 607 -10.10 1.93 -6.15
CA LEU A 607 -10.57 1.54 -4.82
C LEU A 607 -10.78 0.01 -4.73
N GLY A 608 -11.42 -0.61 -5.72
CA GLY A 608 -11.58 -2.07 -5.80
C GLY A 608 -10.26 -2.85 -5.83
N THR A 609 -9.18 -2.26 -6.40
CA THR A 609 -7.83 -2.86 -6.34
C THR A 609 -7.17 -2.70 -4.97
N LEU A 610 -7.45 -1.61 -4.25
CA LEU A 610 -6.83 -1.30 -2.95
C LEU A 610 -7.40 -2.13 -1.80
N PHE A 611 -8.68 -2.50 -1.88
CA PHE A 611 -9.31 -3.38 -0.90
C PHE A 611 -8.99 -4.86 -1.10
N ARG A 612 -7.98 -5.20 -1.93
CA ARG A 612 -7.58 -6.60 -2.14
C ARG A 612 -7.21 -7.23 -0.80
N PRO A 613 -7.85 -8.34 -0.40
CA PRO A 613 -7.40 -9.09 0.76
C PRO A 613 -5.99 -9.58 0.45
N SER A 614 -5.01 -9.03 1.15
CA SER A 614 -3.70 -9.67 1.26
C SER A 614 -3.83 -10.68 2.39
N PRO A 615 -3.39 -11.93 2.21
CA PRO A 615 -3.37 -12.88 3.32
C PRO A 615 -2.60 -12.22 4.48
N PRO A 616 -3.08 -12.34 5.73
CA PRO A 616 -2.32 -11.86 6.86
C PRO A 616 -0.99 -12.62 6.85
N GLY A 617 0.09 -11.92 6.50
CA GLY A 617 1.43 -12.44 6.70
C GLY A 617 1.60 -12.78 8.18
N PRO A 618 2.37 -13.83 8.51
CA PRO A 618 2.51 -14.30 9.88
C PRO A 618 2.86 -13.13 10.81
N ALA A 619 2.14 -13.07 11.93
CA ALA A 619 2.17 -11.99 12.90
C ALA A 619 3.59 -11.78 13.47
N ASN A 620 4.38 -10.95 12.78
CA ASN A 620 5.54 -10.17 13.25
C ASN A 620 6.44 -9.71 12.08
N THR A 621 5.85 -9.17 11.01
CA THR A 621 6.63 -8.35 10.09
C THR A 621 6.06 -6.93 10.13
N PRO A 622 6.81 -5.93 10.61
CA PRO A 622 6.38 -4.55 10.44
C PRO A 622 6.23 -4.30 8.93
N GLN A 623 5.00 -4.07 8.47
CA GLN A 623 4.74 -3.49 7.15
C GLN A 623 5.23 -2.04 7.19
N ILE A 624 6.56 -1.89 7.10
CA ILE A 624 7.20 -0.64 6.71
C ILE A 624 7.74 -0.94 5.31
N THR A 625 7.13 -0.28 4.32
CA THR A 625 7.56 -0.23 2.93
C THR A 625 8.92 0.45 2.82
N ASP A 626 10.00 -0.22 3.24
CA ASP A 626 11.36 0.25 2.98
C ASP A 626 12.00 -0.62 1.89
N ARG A 627 11.89 -0.14 0.65
CA ARG A 627 12.53 -0.73 -0.54
C ARG A 627 14.04 -0.96 -0.35
N LYS A 628 14.71 -0.22 0.55
CA LYS A 628 16.14 -0.43 0.86
C LYS A 628 16.42 -1.71 1.64
N LEU A 629 15.50 -2.14 2.51
CA LEU A 629 15.68 -3.36 3.30
C LEU A 629 15.51 -4.62 2.43
N LEU A 630 14.54 -4.60 1.52
CA LEU A 630 14.33 -5.63 0.49
C LEU A 630 15.52 -5.76 -0.45
N ARG A 631 16.16 -4.63 -0.81
CA ARG A 631 17.39 -4.66 -1.61
C ARG A 631 18.55 -5.30 -0.85
N LYS A 632 18.73 -4.95 0.43
CA LYS A 632 19.76 -5.57 1.28
C LYS A 632 19.54 -7.05 1.54
N LEU A 633 18.28 -7.50 1.65
CA LEU A 633 17.94 -8.92 1.79
C LEU A 633 18.20 -9.69 0.49
N ARG A 634 17.87 -9.10 -0.68
CA ARG A 634 18.21 -9.67 -2.00
C ARG A 634 19.73 -9.72 -2.24
N GLU A 635 20.46 -8.67 -1.86
CA GLU A 635 21.93 -8.62 -1.93
C GLU A 635 22.56 -9.69 -1.01
N LYS A 636 22.01 -9.91 0.20
CA LYS A 636 22.44 -10.99 1.10
C LYS A 636 22.08 -12.38 0.60
N GLN A 637 20.90 -12.58 0.01
CA GLN A 637 20.48 -13.89 -0.53
C GLN A 637 21.29 -14.26 -1.78
N ALA A 638 21.61 -13.29 -2.63
CA ALA A 638 22.53 -13.47 -3.76
C ALA A 638 23.96 -13.80 -3.30
N ALA A 639 24.41 -13.23 -2.18
CA ALA A 639 25.72 -13.53 -1.59
C ALA A 639 25.81 -14.96 -0.97
N ILE A 640 24.67 -15.62 -0.72
CA ILE A 640 24.59 -16.98 -0.15
C ILE A 640 24.17 -18.01 -1.23
N GLY A 641 24.06 -17.58 -2.51
CA GLY A 641 23.88 -18.49 -3.65
C GLY A 641 22.46 -19.05 -3.87
N LEU A 642 21.44 -18.56 -3.14
CA LEU A 642 20.06 -19.00 -3.33
C LEU A 642 19.36 -18.12 -4.37
N LYS A 643 19.10 -18.67 -5.57
CA LYS A 643 18.19 -18.08 -6.56
C LYS A 643 16.76 -18.56 -6.29
N LEU A 644 15.84 -17.63 -6.06
CA LEU A 644 14.40 -17.89 -6.17
C LEU A 644 14.03 -17.87 -7.66
N SER A 645 13.46 -18.95 -8.18
CA SER A 645 12.85 -18.94 -9.50
C SER A 645 11.58 -18.08 -9.43
N ASP A 646 11.56 -17.01 -10.22
CA ASP A 646 10.31 -16.40 -10.63
C ASP A 646 9.51 -17.49 -11.34
N HIS A 647 8.37 -17.88 -10.78
CA HIS A 647 7.17 -18.50 -11.35
C HIS A 647 6.53 -19.37 -10.26
N GLY A 648 5.40 -18.89 -9.73
CA GLY A 648 4.60 -19.61 -8.76
C GLY A 648 3.83 -20.73 -9.44
N ASN A 649 4.42 -21.92 -9.48
CA ASN A 649 3.76 -23.22 -9.33
C ASN A 649 4.84 -24.30 -9.48
N SER A 650 5.01 -25.18 -8.49
CA SER A 650 5.67 -26.45 -8.76
C SER A 650 5.19 -27.49 -7.77
N GLU A 651 4.40 -28.41 -8.32
CA GLU A 651 4.08 -29.72 -7.75
C GLU A 651 5.36 -30.43 -7.30
N ILE A 652 5.27 -31.09 -6.16
CA ILE A 652 6.31 -31.99 -5.66
C ILE A 652 6.24 -33.28 -6.48
N ARG A 653 7.18 -33.48 -7.40
CA ARG A 653 7.54 -34.82 -7.90
C ARG A 653 8.67 -35.37 -7.05
N MET A 654 8.36 -36.41 -6.29
CA MET A 654 9.34 -37.32 -5.71
C MET A 654 9.88 -38.22 -6.81
N GLU A 655 11.18 -38.15 -7.10
CA GLU A 655 11.90 -39.26 -7.70
C GLU A 655 13.20 -39.54 -6.90
N SER A 656 13.26 -40.80 -6.49
CA SER A 656 14.36 -41.60 -5.95
C SER A 656 15.80 -41.15 -6.20
N LEU A 657 16.58 -41.07 -5.11
CA LEU A 657 17.66 -42.02 -4.79
C LEU A 657 18.09 -41.86 -3.32
#